data_AF-A0A371F0C6-F1
#
_entry.id   AF-A0A371F0C6-F1
#
_cell.length_a   1.000
_cell.length_b   1.000
_cell.length_c   1.000
_cell.angle_alpha   90.00
_cell.angle_beta   90.00
_cell.angle_gamma   90.00
#
_symmetry.space_group_name_H-M   'P 1'
#
loop_
_entity.id
_entity.type
_entity.pdbx_description
1 polymer ?
#
loop_
_entity_poly.entity_id
_entity_poly.type
_entity_poly.pdbx_seq_one_letter_code
_entity_poly.pdbx_strand_id
1 'polypeptide(L)'
;MKDRRKRKGIVSWSAFFWSTLLLAFSCILFTTLAFSPFSTFHDFSHSIKWENTLRTNFHATITIRETVLLPDQALLFLNYPSSFRFHAKRDLLCLYFSAHSTHMLTQPPIQLHFTRFREQIVRCALPPRGNTVSLLIKSEGALPTKDSSTHKWTPLVYEALFDRDNTTIVFVKGLNLRPEKLVEPSRFQCIYGWDFVKPKFFLKSDVMSVAQEVIRCKTPKSILTGQDRPQSPTQAQAQAQSIKVSIQMKGKEIFPSVARPGLRPPDSTSKQKAHEMCICTMLRNQARFMKEWVMYHSKIGVQRWFIYDNNSDDDLENVISFLRSVGYNISHHLWPWVKSQEAGFAHCALRARASCEWVGFIDVDEFFHVKEKEGLHSVIWHHAKLENNVGEIRTPCYSFGPSGLREMPREGVTVGYTCRLRVRERHKSIVRPEALNQSLINVVHHFHLRSPFVFVDVESSVMIINHYKYQVWKVFKEKFYRRVATYVADWKEEQNVRSKDRAPGLGTKAVEPKDWANRFCEVKDMGLRNWVLRNFLDRRTRLLPWQPQFEHHLRRKRWRRKEEKPFFFVYPIPLAMVDAITQTQRVYTVVLKEASAERGPTRPPPTNPSHNVKRKVAPTVGEGATQKKGKAITQPAPQPSAPQPSACQPYPAPCPLIHVRAQSGGHLDRS
;
A
#
# COMPACT_ATOMS: atom_id res chain seq x y z
N MET A 1 5.45 92.05 41.78
CA MET A 1 4.02 92.16 41.39
C MET A 1 3.95 92.23 39.85
N LYS A 2 2.97 91.58 39.19
CA LYS A 2 2.64 91.66 37.75
C LYS A 2 3.76 91.35 36.71
N ASP A 3 4.05 90.06 36.57
CA ASP A 3 3.90 89.26 35.33
C ASP A 3 3.76 89.96 33.94
N ARG A 4 4.54 89.50 32.93
CA ARG A 4 4.17 89.58 31.50
C ARG A 4 5.02 88.67 30.56
N ARG A 5 4.36 88.15 29.51
CA ARG A 5 4.86 87.42 28.28
C ARG A 5 4.97 85.88 28.45
N LYS A 6 4.35 85.01 27.62
CA LYS A 6 4.13 84.84 26.15
C LYS A 6 5.16 83.90 25.48
N ARG A 7 4.67 82.74 24.97
CA ARG A 7 5.36 81.70 24.16
C ARG A 7 6.48 80.96 24.94
N LYS A 8 6.80 79.68 24.68
CA LYS A 8 6.75 78.90 23.42
C LYS A 8 6.24 77.47 23.68
N GLY A 9 5.50 76.89 22.73
CA GLY A 9 5.27 75.44 22.69
C GLY A 9 6.46 74.72 22.06
N ILE A 10 6.92 73.63 22.65
CA ILE A 10 8.01 72.78 22.14
C ILE A 10 7.37 71.58 21.43
N VAL A 11 7.57 71.48 20.11
CA VAL A 11 7.16 70.31 19.33
C VAL A 11 8.22 69.23 19.46
N SER A 12 7.82 67.99 19.81
CA SER A 12 8.77 66.87 19.92
C SER A 12 9.41 66.56 18.58
N TRP A 13 10.75 66.45 18.56
CA TRP A 13 11.53 66.07 17.39
C TRP A 13 11.10 64.70 16.81
N SER A 14 10.62 63.79 17.66
CA SER A 14 10.10 62.49 17.21
C SER A 14 8.86 62.62 16.33
N ALA A 15 7.96 63.55 16.62
CA ALA A 15 6.76 63.79 15.81
C ALA A 15 7.13 64.35 14.42
N PHE A 16 8.17 65.19 14.36
CA PHE A 16 8.67 65.75 13.11
C PHE A 16 9.28 64.67 12.21
N PHE A 17 10.11 63.78 12.78
CA PHE A 17 10.75 62.68 12.05
C PHE A 17 9.75 61.65 11.50
N TRP A 18 8.74 61.25 12.28
CA TRP A 18 7.71 60.33 11.77
C TRP A 18 6.81 60.98 10.71
N SER A 19 6.57 62.30 10.80
CA SER A 19 5.78 63.04 9.80
C SER A 19 6.51 63.17 8.46
N THR A 20 7.82 63.45 8.47
CA THR A 20 8.61 63.54 7.22
C THR A 20 8.79 62.17 6.55
N LEU A 21 8.93 61.09 7.32
CA LEU A 21 8.99 59.72 6.79
C LEU A 21 7.69 59.31 6.08
N LEU A 22 6.53 59.64 6.67
CA LEU A 22 5.21 59.39 6.07
C LEU A 22 5.00 60.19 4.77
N LEU A 23 5.38 61.47 4.77
CA LEU A 23 5.34 62.32 3.57
C LEU A 23 6.22 61.76 2.44
N ALA A 24 7.46 61.35 2.74
CA ALA A 24 8.35 60.74 1.76
C ALA A 24 7.74 59.47 1.12
N PHE A 25 7.13 58.59 1.93
CA PHE A 25 6.50 57.38 1.43
C PHE A 25 5.26 57.67 0.56
N SER A 26 4.45 58.67 0.91
CA SER A 26 3.30 59.09 0.08
C SER A 26 3.72 59.69 -1.27
N CYS A 27 4.80 60.47 -1.32
CA CYS A 27 5.28 61.08 -2.56
C CYS A 27 5.78 60.01 -3.57
N ILE A 28 6.42 58.93 -3.10
CA ILE A 28 6.89 57.83 -3.96
C ILE A 28 5.73 57.02 -4.54
N LEU A 29 4.64 56.84 -3.78
CA LEU A 29 3.41 56.20 -4.27
C LEU A 29 2.67 57.07 -5.30
N PHE A 30 2.65 58.40 -5.12
CA PHE A 30 2.02 59.30 -6.09
C PHE A 30 2.82 59.44 -7.40
N THR A 31 4.15 59.51 -7.37
CA THR A 31 4.95 59.63 -8.60
C THR A 31 4.94 58.35 -9.45
N THR A 32 4.82 57.17 -8.82
CA THR A 32 4.73 55.88 -9.53
C THR A 32 3.35 55.60 -10.15
N LEU A 33 2.28 56.29 -9.70
CA LEU A 33 0.95 56.22 -10.29
C LEU A 33 0.66 57.33 -11.33
N ALA A 34 1.46 58.40 -11.37
CA ALA A 34 1.22 59.56 -12.24
C ALA A 34 1.83 59.47 -13.65
N PHE A 35 2.78 58.56 -13.89
CA PHE A 35 3.46 58.41 -15.20
C PHE A 35 3.12 57.09 -15.90
N SER A 36 1.86 56.96 -16.33
CA SER A 36 1.41 55.96 -17.30
C SER A 36 0.47 56.63 -18.30
N PRO A 37 0.92 56.94 -19.53
CA PRO A 37 0.09 57.69 -20.48
C PRO A 37 -0.95 56.77 -21.14
N PHE A 38 -2.22 56.96 -20.77
CA PHE A 38 -3.33 56.54 -21.62
C PHE A 38 -3.47 57.51 -22.79
N SER A 39 -3.10 57.08 -24.00
CA SER A 39 -3.50 57.73 -25.25
C SER A 39 -4.13 56.69 -26.19
N THR A 40 -5.41 56.90 -26.49
CA THR A 40 -6.16 56.14 -27.49
C THR A 40 -5.78 56.60 -28.89
N PHE A 41 -5.36 55.70 -29.77
CA PHE A 41 -5.37 55.95 -31.22
C PHE A 41 -5.75 54.69 -32.01
N HIS A 42 -6.33 54.93 -33.17
CA HIS A 42 -6.87 53.91 -34.08
C HIS A 42 -5.78 53.21 -34.91
N ASP A 43 -6.23 52.18 -35.63
CA ASP A 43 -5.55 51.38 -36.64
C ASP A 43 -4.33 52.00 -37.35
N PHE A 44 -3.25 51.23 -37.41
CA PHE A 44 -2.54 51.06 -38.68
C PHE A 44 -2.04 49.61 -38.84
N SER A 45 -2.50 48.94 -39.90
CA SER A 45 -2.15 47.55 -40.19
C SER A 45 -0.80 47.47 -40.89
N HIS A 46 0.22 46.92 -40.22
CA HIS A 46 1.42 46.41 -40.89
C HIS A 46 1.86 45.04 -40.36
N SER A 47 1.46 44.03 -41.15
CA SER A 47 1.78 42.60 -41.07
C SER A 47 3.17 42.25 -40.48
N ILE A 48 3.23 42.04 -39.16
CA ILE A 48 4.21 41.09 -38.60
C ILE A 48 3.69 39.71 -38.92
N LYS A 49 4.32 39.03 -39.89
CA LYS A 49 4.03 37.62 -40.18
C LYS A 49 4.35 36.78 -38.95
N TRP A 50 3.31 36.41 -38.20
CA TRP A 50 3.31 35.11 -37.54
C TRP A 50 3.46 34.07 -38.64
N GLU A 51 4.65 33.47 -38.76
CA GLU A 51 4.72 32.15 -39.37
C GLU A 51 3.80 31.26 -38.56
N ASN A 52 2.72 30.80 -39.20
CA ASN A 52 1.84 29.80 -38.62
C ASN A 52 2.67 28.55 -38.35
N THR A 53 3.16 28.43 -37.11
CA THR A 53 3.82 27.21 -36.64
C THR A 53 2.83 26.09 -36.89
N LEU A 54 3.17 25.22 -37.84
CA LEU A 54 2.21 24.28 -38.42
C LEU A 54 1.45 23.58 -37.29
N ARG A 55 0.12 23.77 -37.27
CA ARG A 55 -0.80 22.88 -36.56
C ARG A 55 -0.74 21.52 -37.23
N THR A 56 0.38 20.85 -37.00
CA THR A 56 0.55 19.43 -37.18
C THR A 56 -0.53 18.80 -36.31
N ASN A 57 -1.57 18.30 -36.97
CA ASN A 57 -2.58 17.48 -36.33
C ASN A 57 -1.90 16.19 -35.89
N PHE A 58 -1.24 16.23 -34.74
CA PHE A 58 -0.90 15.05 -33.96
C PHE A 58 -2.22 14.45 -33.49
N HIS A 59 -2.87 13.70 -34.39
CA HIS A 59 -3.89 12.75 -34.04
C HIS A 59 -3.32 11.90 -32.91
N ALA A 60 -3.98 11.93 -31.74
CA ALA A 60 -3.42 11.33 -30.55
C ALA A 60 -3.42 9.81 -30.70
N THR A 61 -2.26 9.23 -31.01
CA THR A 61 -2.08 7.80 -31.21
C THR A 61 -1.76 7.08 -29.91
N ILE A 62 -2.10 5.79 -29.84
CA ILE A 62 -1.63 4.90 -28.78
C ILE A 62 -0.16 4.58 -29.05
N THR A 63 0.70 4.62 -28.02
CA THR A 63 2.13 4.31 -28.16
C THR A 63 2.61 3.35 -27.08
N ILE A 64 3.63 2.54 -27.42
CA ILE A 64 4.37 1.74 -26.44
C ILE A 64 5.36 2.68 -25.76
N ARG A 65 5.18 2.93 -24.46
CA ARG A 65 6.06 3.77 -23.65
C ARG A 65 7.39 3.05 -23.39
N GLU A 66 7.29 1.89 -22.77
CA GLU A 66 8.43 1.06 -22.34
C GLU A 66 8.06 -0.42 -22.49
N THR A 67 9.06 -1.25 -22.77
CA THR A 67 8.98 -2.71 -22.80
C THR A 67 9.96 -3.30 -21.78
N VAL A 68 9.50 -4.18 -20.89
CA VAL A 68 10.34 -4.90 -19.92
C VAL A 68 10.34 -6.40 -20.24
N LEU A 69 11.51 -6.95 -20.55
CA LEU A 69 11.72 -8.37 -20.79
C LEU A 69 12.04 -9.08 -19.46
N LEU A 70 11.03 -9.78 -18.91
CA LEU A 70 11.16 -10.64 -17.73
C LEU A 70 11.77 -12.01 -18.13
N PRO A 71 12.17 -12.86 -17.17
CA PRO A 71 12.80 -14.15 -17.49
C PRO A 71 11.93 -15.14 -18.28
N ASP A 72 10.60 -14.97 -18.29
CA ASP A 72 9.63 -15.85 -18.95
C ASP A 72 8.69 -15.15 -19.94
N GLN A 73 8.49 -13.83 -19.81
CA GLN A 73 7.43 -13.06 -20.47
C GLN A 73 7.87 -11.62 -20.77
N ALA A 74 7.17 -10.91 -21.66
CA ALA A 74 7.39 -9.49 -21.92
C ALA A 74 6.23 -8.63 -21.39
N LEU A 75 6.54 -7.46 -20.83
CA LEU A 75 5.57 -6.44 -20.43
C LEU A 75 5.69 -5.22 -21.33
N LEU A 76 4.61 -4.83 -22.00
CA LEU A 76 4.53 -3.61 -22.80
C LEU A 76 3.63 -2.61 -22.05
N PHE A 77 4.19 -1.46 -21.68
CA PHE A 77 3.46 -0.37 -21.02
C PHE A 77 2.91 0.57 -22.09
N LEU A 78 1.59 0.70 -22.20
CA LEU A 78 0.94 1.52 -23.21
C LEU A 78 0.54 2.88 -22.66
N ASN A 79 0.80 3.93 -23.45
CA ASN A 79 0.24 5.25 -23.23
C ASN A 79 -1.07 5.40 -24.02
N TYR A 80 -2.18 5.62 -23.30
CA TYR A 80 -3.49 5.87 -23.89
C TYR A 80 -3.86 7.35 -23.78
N PRO A 81 -4.17 8.04 -24.90
CA PRO A 81 -4.71 9.40 -24.85
C PRO A 81 -6.02 9.49 -24.06
N SER A 82 -6.31 10.65 -23.48
CA SER A 82 -7.45 10.86 -22.58
C SER A 82 -8.83 10.66 -23.25
N SER A 83 -8.93 10.73 -24.57
CA SER A 83 -10.13 10.42 -25.35
C SER A 83 -10.33 8.93 -25.64
N PHE A 84 -9.28 8.11 -25.61
CA PHE A 84 -9.32 6.72 -26.08
C PHE A 84 -9.82 5.74 -25.01
N ARG A 85 -10.73 4.85 -25.39
CA ARG A 85 -11.08 3.67 -24.58
C ARG A 85 -9.97 2.63 -24.67
N PHE A 86 -9.81 1.81 -23.63
CA PHE A 86 -8.88 0.69 -23.68
C PHE A 86 -9.36 -0.40 -24.63
N HIS A 87 -8.43 -0.96 -25.39
CA HIS A 87 -8.67 -2.18 -26.18
C HIS A 87 -8.77 -3.42 -25.28
N ALA A 88 -9.65 -4.35 -25.65
CA ALA A 88 -9.81 -5.63 -24.96
C ALA A 88 -8.85 -6.69 -25.54
N LYS A 89 -8.72 -7.83 -24.84
CA LYS A 89 -7.77 -8.91 -25.17
C LYS A 89 -7.94 -9.48 -26.59
N ARG A 90 -9.14 -9.38 -27.17
CA ARG A 90 -9.45 -9.85 -28.53
C ARG A 90 -9.05 -8.86 -29.63
N ASP A 91 -8.85 -7.59 -29.28
CA ASP A 91 -8.60 -6.49 -30.23
C ASP A 91 -7.09 -6.27 -30.45
N LEU A 92 -6.25 -6.89 -29.59
CA LEU A 92 -4.80 -6.77 -29.54
C LEU A 92 -4.10 -8.09 -29.90
N LEU A 93 -2.94 -8.00 -30.55
CA LEU A 93 -2.01 -9.11 -30.81
C LEU A 93 -0.58 -8.70 -30.45
N CYS A 94 0.14 -9.55 -29.73
CA CYS A 94 1.59 -9.43 -29.57
C CYS A 94 2.25 -9.72 -30.91
N LEU A 95 3.07 -8.79 -31.39
CA LEU A 95 3.75 -8.82 -32.68
C LEU A 95 5.24 -9.08 -32.47
N TYR A 96 5.82 -10.06 -33.15
CA TYR A 96 7.25 -10.37 -33.10
C TYR A 96 7.85 -10.33 -34.51
N PHE A 97 8.92 -9.57 -34.67
CA PHE A 97 9.58 -9.30 -35.95
C PHE A 97 11.11 -9.21 -35.75
N SER A 98 11.88 -9.41 -36.82
CA SER A 98 13.34 -9.24 -36.80
C SER A 98 13.77 -8.21 -37.85
N ALA A 99 14.89 -7.53 -37.63
CA ALA A 99 15.47 -6.63 -38.64
C ALA A 99 15.96 -7.36 -39.90
N HIS A 100 16.14 -8.68 -39.82
CA HIS A 100 16.69 -9.52 -40.89
C HIS A 100 15.64 -10.40 -41.58
N SER A 101 14.34 -10.20 -41.31
CA SER A 101 13.28 -11.00 -41.93
C SER A 101 11.97 -10.23 -42.05
N THR A 102 11.29 -10.39 -43.19
CA THR A 102 9.93 -9.92 -43.43
C THR A 102 8.87 -10.74 -42.68
N HIS A 103 9.22 -11.90 -42.14
CA HIS A 103 8.28 -12.79 -41.46
C HIS A 103 7.89 -12.28 -40.07
N MET A 104 6.68 -11.69 -39.98
CA MET A 104 6.08 -11.26 -38.72
C MET A 104 5.23 -12.37 -38.09
N LEU A 105 5.57 -12.76 -36.86
CA LEU A 105 4.77 -13.69 -36.05
C LEU A 105 3.80 -12.89 -35.17
N THR A 106 2.55 -13.31 -35.07
CA THR A 106 1.58 -12.75 -34.12
C THR A 106 1.05 -13.81 -33.15
N GLN A 107 0.75 -13.39 -31.92
CA GLN A 107 0.13 -14.23 -30.89
C GLN A 107 -0.87 -13.41 -30.06
N PRO A 108 -1.94 -13.99 -29.51
CA PRO A 108 -2.78 -13.30 -28.54
C PRO A 108 -1.98 -12.96 -27.26
N PRO A 109 -2.25 -11.81 -26.60
CA PRO A 109 -1.67 -11.52 -25.30
C PRO A 109 -1.94 -12.62 -24.28
N ILE A 110 -0.99 -12.83 -23.35
CA ILE A 110 -1.20 -13.72 -22.20
C ILE A 110 -2.25 -13.07 -21.29
N GLN A 111 -2.05 -11.80 -20.94
CA GLN A 111 -2.96 -11.05 -20.06
C GLN A 111 -2.91 -9.55 -20.39
N LEU A 112 -3.99 -8.85 -20.05
CA LEU A 112 -4.05 -7.39 -19.98
C LEU A 112 -4.25 -6.99 -18.53
N HIS A 113 -3.60 -5.90 -18.11
CA HIS A 113 -3.83 -5.28 -16.81
C HIS A 113 -4.13 -3.80 -16.97
N PHE A 114 -5.00 -3.27 -16.11
CA PHE A 114 -5.39 -1.86 -16.09
C PHE A 114 -4.93 -1.25 -14.77
N THR A 115 -4.06 -0.25 -14.82
CA THR A 115 -3.54 0.41 -13.61
C THR A 115 -4.26 1.74 -13.35
N ARG A 116 -3.88 2.43 -12.27
CA ARG A 116 -4.33 3.80 -12.02
C ARG A 116 -3.69 4.74 -13.06
N PHE A 117 -4.33 5.88 -13.31
CA PHE A 117 -3.83 6.88 -14.28
C PHE A 117 -3.78 6.38 -15.74
N ARG A 118 -4.74 5.50 -16.11
CA ARG A 118 -5.02 5.05 -17.48
C ARG A 118 -3.88 4.33 -18.21
N GLU A 119 -2.97 3.68 -17.50
CA GLU A 119 -2.01 2.77 -18.16
C GLU A 119 -2.66 1.41 -18.40
N GLN A 120 -2.41 0.85 -19.59
CA GLN A 120 -2.65 -0.55 -19.88
C GLN A 120 -1.31 -1.26 -20.00
N ILE A 121 -1.15 -2.38 -19.31
CA ILE A 121 0.03 -3.23 -19.42
C ILE A 121 -0.39 -4.49 -20.19
N VAL A 122 0.23 -4.72 -21.34
CA VAL A 122 0.06 -5.96 -22.12
C VAL A 122 1.17 -6.92 -21.73
N ARG A 123 0.80 -8.14 -21.31
CA ARG A 123 1.76 -9.22 -21.04
C ARG A 123 1.78 -10.17 -22.23
N CYS A 124 2.91 -10.22 -22.92
CA CYS A 124 3.19 -11.09 -24.07
C CYS A 124 4.07 -12.28 -23.67
N ALA A 125 4.17 -13.28 -24.54
CA ALA A 125 5.24 -14.27 -24.44
C ALA A 125 6.60 -13.58 -24.73
N LEU A 126 7.71 -14.26 -24.41
CA LEU A 126 9.01 -13.75 -24.85
C LEU A 126 9.13 -13.80 -26.38
N PRO A 127 9.77 -12.79 -27.00
CA PRO A 127 10.12 -12.88 -28.41
C PRO A 127 11.07 -14.07 -28.65
N PRO A 128 10.96 -14.75 -29.81
CA PRO A 128 12.00 -15.66 -30.29
C PRO A 128 13.38 -15.00 -30.32
N ARG A 129 14.46 -15.81 -30.27
CA ARG A 129 15.84 -15.29 -30.36
C ARG A 129 16.02 -14.53 -31.69
N GLY A 130 16.50 -13.29 -31.61
CA GLY A 130 16.67 -12.40 -32.77
C GLY A 130 15.44 -11.57 -33.13
N ASN A 131 14.31 -11.72 -32.41
CA ASN A 131 13.11 -10.91 -32.63
C ASN A 131 12.94 -9.82 -31.54
N THR A 132 12.35 -8.70 -31.95
CA THR A 132 11.80 -7.65 -31.09
C THR A 132 10.30 -7.90 -30.89
N VAL A 133 9.73 -7.44 -29.76
CA VAL A 133 8.28 -7.47 -29.50
C VAL A 133 7.67 -6.09 -29.63
N SER A 134 6.52 -6.01 -30.30
CA SER A 134 5.61 -4.86 -30.36
C SER A 134 4.16 -5.33 -30.18
N LEU A 135 3.21 -4.45 -30.44
CA LEU A 135 1.78 -4.70 -30.40
C LEU A 135 1.14 -4.35 -31.74
N LEU A 136 0.24 -5.22 -32.20
CA LEU A 136 -0.66 -5.00 -33.33
C LEU A 136 -2.07 -4.76 -32.79
N ILE A 137 -2.62 -3.57 -33.02
CA ILE A 137 -4.02 -3.25 -32.76
C ILE A 137 -4.79 -3.56 -34.04
N LYS A 138 -5.83 -4.39 -33.98
CA LYS A 138 -6.54 -4.86 -35.18
C LYS A 138 -7.19 -3.75 -36.01
N SER A 139 -7.52 -2.62 -35.40
CA SER A 139 -8.12 -1.43 -36.04
C SER A 139 -7.12 -0.35 -36.47
N GLU A 140 -5.90 -0.35 -35.93
CA GLU A 140 -4.93 0.75 -36.12
C GLU A 140 -3.60 0.29 -36.74
N GLY A 141 -3.35 -1.02 -36.81
CA GLY A 141 -2.12 -1.60 -37.33
C GLY A 141 -1.05 -1.84 -36.25
N ALA A 142 0.21 -2.01 -36.69
CA ALA A 142 1.34 -2.27 -35.82
C ALA A 142 1.83 -0.97 -35.15
N LEU A 143 1.93 -0.97 -33.81
CA LEU A 143 2.47 0.17 -33.09
C LEU A 143 3.98 0.33 -33.36
N PRO A 144 4.45 1.57 -33.64
CA PRO A 144 5.86 1.81 -33.90
C PRO A 144 6.69 1.68 -32.61
N THR A 145 7.79 0.93 -32.68
CA THR A 145 8.74 0.76 -31.56
C THR A 145 9.84 1.82 -31.51
N LYS A 146 9.92 2.72 -32.51
CA LYS A 146 11.04 3.64 -32.74
C LYS A 146 11.38 4.54 -31.55
N ASP A 147 10.36 4.99 -30.81
CA ASP A 147 10.49 5.83 -29.62
C ASP A 147 10.28 5.04 -28.30
N SER A 148 10.07 3.72 -28.38
CA SER A 148 9.84 2.86 -27.22
C SER A 148 11.15 2.31 -26.63
N SER A 149 11.32 2.43 -25.31
CA SER A 149 12.51 1.91 -24.63
C SER A 149 12.32 0.44 -24.24
N THR A 150 13.19 -0.47 -24.73
CA THR A 150 13.20 -1.88 -24.33
C THR A 150 14.29 -2.15 -23.29
N HIS A 151 13.91 -2.76 -22.16
CA HIS A 151 14.78 -3.03 -21.02
C HIS A 151 14.78 -4.51 -20.64
N LYS A 152 15.93 -5.01 -20.19
CA LYS A 152 16.05 -6.33 -19.54
C LYS A 152 15.62 -6.22 -18.08
N TRP A 153 15.11 -7.30 -17.47
CA TRP A 153 14.74 -7.33 -16.05
C TRP A 153 15.92 -7.11 -15.09
N THR A 154 17.15 -7.40 -15.52
CA THR A 154 18.35 -7.27 -14.69
C THR A 154 19.49 -6.64 -15.49
N PRO A 155 20.13 -5.54 -15.02
CA PRO A 155 19.65 -4.65 -13.96
C PRO A 155 18.44 -3.83 -14.42
N LEU A 156 17.57 -3.42 -13.49
CA LEU A 156 16.43 -2.54 -13.77
C LEU A 156 15.97 -1.80 -12.51
N VAL A 157 15.71 -0.49 -12.62
CA VAL A 157 14.92 0.25 -11.61
C VAL A 157 13.46 0.18 -12.02
N TYR A 158 12.65 -0.54 -11.24
CA TYR A 158 11.35 -1.05 -11.69
C TYR A 158 10.14 -0.38 -11.04
N GLU A 159 10.25 0.08 -9.79
CA GLU A 159 9.16 0.78 -9.08
C GLU A 159 9.71 1.91 -8.21
N ALA A 160 8.91 2.94 -7.93
CA ALA A 160 9.27 3.98 -6.97
C ALA A 160 8.03 4.64 -6.33
N LEU A 161 8.21 5.27 -5.16
CA LEU A 161 7.20 6.16 -4.56
C LEU A 161 7.82 7.29 -3.73
N PHE A 162 7.17 8.46 -3.71
CA PHE A 162 7.49 9.52 -2.75
C PHE A 162 7.02 9.14 -1.34
N ASP A 163 7.89 9.30 -0.35
CA ASP A 163 7.57 9.09 1.07
C ASP A 163 7.50 10.42 1.84
N ARG A 164 6.81 10.39 2.99
CA ARG A 164 6.39 11.55 3.79
C ARG A 164 7.54 12.41 4.33
N ASP A 165 8.74 11.83 4.46
CA ASP A 165 9.96 12.49 4.93
C ASP A 165 10.70 13.23 3.80
N ASN A 166 10.03 13.54 2.69
CA ASN A 166 10.60 14.12 1.47
C ASN A 166 11.65 13.22 0.80
N THR A 167 11.64 11.91 1.06
CA THR A 167 12.48 10.93 0.35
C THR A 167 11.73 10.28 -0.81
N THR A 168 12.46 9.72 -1.76
CA THR A 168 11.91 8.84 -2.79
C THR A 168 12.43 7.42 -2.52
N ILE A 169 11.52 6.46 -2.37
CA ILE A 169 11.86 5.05 -2.24
C ILE A 169 11.91 4.45 -3.64
N VAL A 170 12.98 3.74 -3.94
CA VAL A 170 13.30 3.23 -5.28
C VAL A 170 13.59 1.74 -5.19
N PHE A 171 12.95 0.95 -6.04
CA PHE A 171 13.05 -0.51 -6.06
C PHE A 171 13.85 -0.99 -7.28
N VAL A 172 14.91 -1.77 -7.02
CA VAL A 172 15.99 -2.03 -8.00
C VAL A 172 16.36 -3.51 -8.07
N LYS A 173 16.37 -4.04 -9.29
CA LYS A 173 16.89 -5.38 -9.61
C LYS A 173 18.35 -5.34 -10.06
N GLY A 174 19.11 -6.37 -9.69
CA GLY A 174 20.48 -6.60 -10.16
C GLY A 174 21.60 -5.99 -9.32
N LEU A 175 21.30 -5.54 -8.09
CA LEU A 175 22.32 -5.04 -7.17
C LEU A 175 23.21 -6.14 -6.56
N ASN A 176 22.72 -7.38 -6.49
CA ASN A 176 23.41 -8.55 -5.94
C ASN A 176 23.97 -8.33 -4.51
N LEU A 177 23.19 -7.68 -3.65
CA LEU A 177 23.57 -7.39 -2.27
C LEU A 177 23.41 -8.61 -1.37
N ARG A 178 24.10 -8.63 -0.23
CA ARG A 178 23.90 -9.64 0.82
C ARG A 178 22.52 -9.43 1.47
N PRO A 179 21.71 -10.49 1.70
CA PRO A 179 20.46 -10.37 2.44
C PRO A 179 20.64 -9.73 3.83
N GLU A 180 19.60 -9.05 4.30
CA GLU A 180 19.48 -8.47 5.66
C GLU A 180 20.58 -7.47 6.06
N LYS A 181 21.44 -7.02 5.13
CA LYS A 181 22.56 -6.13 5.40
C LYS A 181 22.44 -4.80 4.66
N LEU A 182 22.72 -3.72 5.39
CA LEU A 182 22.94 -2.39 4.84
C LEU A 182 24.19 -2.37 3.95
N VAL A 183 24.20 -1.48 2.97
CA VAL A 183 25.35 -1.22 2.10
C VAL A 183 25.64 0.27 2.09
N GLU A 184 26.93 0.60 2.11
CA GLU A 184 27.48 1.96 2.15
C GLU A 184 26.80 2.90 1.11
N PRO A 185 25.94 3.85 1.54
CA PRO A 185 25.12 4.65 0.64
C PRO A 185 25.94 5.52 -0.33
N SER A 186 27.12 6.00 0.10
CA SER A 186 27.99 6.87 -0.72
C SER A 186 28.57 6.18 -1.96
N ARG A 187 28.32 4.88 -2.16
CA ARG A 187 28.64 4.14 -3.39
C ARG A 187 27.61 4.37 -4.51
N PHE A 188 26.49 4.99 -4.20
CA PHE A 188 25.33 5.18 -5.09
C PHE A 188 24.93 6.66 -5.18
N GLN A 189 24.25 7.01 -6.27
CA GLN A 189 23.63 8.31 -6.47
C GLN A 189 22.27 8.11 -7.15
N CYS A 190 21.24 8.83 -6.70
CA CYS A 190 19.94 8.82 -7.38
C CYS A 190 19.91 9.86 -8.49
N ILE A 191 19.35 9.48 -9.64
CA ILE A 191 19.24 10.31 -10.84
C ILE A 191 17.75 10.44 -11.18
N TYR A 192 17.27 11.66 -11.37
CA TYR A 192 15.88 11.94 -11.76
C TYR A 192 15.85 12.64 -13.11
N GLY A 193 14.88 12.30 -13.96
CA GLY A 193 14.74 12.89 -15.29
C GLY A 193 13.44 12.48 -15.99
N TRP A 194 13.08 13.21 -17.04
CA TRP A 194 11.88 12.95 -17.85
C TRP A 194 12.12 11.80 -18.85
N ASP A 195 13.28 11.80 -19.50
CA ASP A 195 13.73 10.75 -20.42
C ASP A 195 15.20 10.41 -20.14
N PHE A 196 15.50 9.12 -19.94
CA PHE A 196 16.88 8.63 -19.73
C PHE A 196 17.60 8.31 -21.05
N VAL A 197 16.91 8.29 -22.19
CA VAL A 197 17.50 8.08 -23.53
C VAL A 197 18.07 9.37 -24.12
N LYS A 198 17.53 10.54 -23.74
CA LYS A 198 17.95 11.87 -24.22
C LYS A 198 18.53 12.70 -23.06
N PRO A 199 19.81 12.51 -22.69
CA PRO A 199 20.39 12.93 -21.40
C PRO A 199 20.74 14.43 -21.31
N LYS A 200 19.82 15.33 -21.70
CA LYS A 200 20.05 16.79 -21.67
C LYS A 200 19.95 17.40 -20.27
N PHE A 201 19.04 16.90 -19.42
CA PHE A 201 18.82 17.44 -18.08
C PHE A 201 18.48 16.33 -17.07
N PHE A 202 19.41 16.07 -16.14
CA PHE A 202 19.20 15.15 -15.01
C PHE A 202 19.45 15.86 -13.68
N LEU A 203 18.61 15.58 -12.69
CA LEU A 203 18.82 16.01 -11.31
C LEU A 203 19.47 14.87 -10.52
N LYS A 204 20.63 15.16 -9.91
CA LYS A 204 21.37 14.21 -9.06
C LYS A 204 21.00 14.44 -7.59
N SER A 205 20.91 13.37 -6.80
CA SER A 205 20.68 13.47 -5.35
C SER A 205 21.29 12.33 -4.54
N ASP A 206 21.47 12.61 -3.26
CA ASP A 206 22.15 11.73 -2.29
C ASP A 206 21.31 10.49 -1.96
N VAL A 207 21.99 9.38 -1.66
CA VAL A 207 21.37 8.16 -1.15
C VAL A 207 21.50 8.12 0.36
N MET A 208 20.38 7.86 1.05
CA MET A 208 20.30 7.81 2.52
C MET A 208 20.42 6.38 3.05
N SER A 209 19.89 5.38 2.33
CA SER A 209 20.03 3.97 2.70
C SER A 209 19.93 3.07 1.46
N VAL A 210 20.60 1.91 1.54
CA VAL A 210 20.61 0.86 0.52
C VAL A 210 20.57 -0.50 1.22
N ALA A 211 19.58 -1.33 0.92
CA ALA A 211 19.50 -2.72 1.38
C ALA A 211 18.58 -3.58 0.51
N GLN A 212 18.90 -4.87 0.34
CA GLN A 212 18.13 -5.81 -0.50
C GLN A 212 17.89 -5.23 -1.93
N GLU A 213 16.63 -4.91 -2.28
CA GLU A 213 16.25 -4.24 -3.54
C GLU A 213 15.80 -2.78 -3.32
N VAL A 214 15.92 -2.24 -2.10
CA VAL A 214 15.36 -0.96 -1.67
C VAL A 214 16.46 0.10 -1.52
N ILE A 215 16.22 1.27 -2.11
CA ILE A 215 17.07 2.45 -2.01
C ILE A 215 16.24 3.66 -1.58
N ARG A 216 16.70 4.39 -0.55
CA ARG A 216 16.08 5.64 -0.08
C ARG A 216 16.88 6.81 -0.62
N CYS A 217 16.33 7.52 -1.60
CA CYS A 217 16.89 8.74 -2.16
C CYS A 217 16.41 9.97 -1.39
N LYS A 218 17.28 10.96 -1.20
CA LYS A 218 16.85 12.34 -0.95
C LYS A 218 16.12 12.86 -2.20
N THR A 219 15.00 13.57 -2.05
CA THR A 219 14.28 14.11 -3.21
C THR A 219 14.72 15.56 -3.50
N PRO A 220 15.14 15.89 -4.73
CA PRO A 220 15.41 17.27 -5.14
C PRO A 220 14.22 18.21 -4.87
N LYS A 221 14.49 19.39 -4.29
CA LYS A 221 13.44 20.39 -3.96
C LYS A 221 12.57 20.76 -5.16
N SER A 222 13.17 20.92 -6.35
CA SER A 222 12.47 21.22 -7.60
C SER A 222 11.43 20.17 -8.00
N ILE A 223 11.65 18.89 -7.67
CA ILE A 223 10.68 17.82 -7.90
C ILE A 223 9.55 17.90 -6.86
N LEU A 224 9.87 18.21 -5.61
CA LEU A 224 8.86 18.38 -4.54
C LEU A 224 7.93 19.58 -4.81
N THR A 225 8.47 20.70 -5.30
CA THR A 225 7.66 21.87 -5.71
C THR A 225 6.81 21.57 -6.95
N GLY A 226 7.25 20.68 -7.85
CA GLY A 226 6.43 20.20 -8.97
C GLY A 226 5.31 19.21 -8.59
N GLN A 227 5.15 18.88 -7.30
CA GLN A 227 4.18 17.92 -6.77
C GLN A 227 3.03 18.59 -5.99
N ASP A 228 2.69 19.83 -6.34
CA ASP A 228 1.46 20.50 -5.89
C ASP A 228 0.20 19.69 -6.23
N ARG A 229 -0.88 19.88 -5.45
CA ARG A 229 -2.11 19.09 -5.60
C ARG A 229 -2.71 19.28 -7.01
N PRO A 230 -2.85 18.21 -7.81
CA PRO A 230 -3.42 18.33 -9.15
C PRO A 230 -4.89 18.72 -9.09
N GLN A 231 -5.27 19.70 -9.90
CA GLN A 231 -6.62 20.27 -9.93
C GLN A 231 -7.59 19.43 -10.79
N SER A 232 -7.06 18.51 -11.60
CA SER A 232 -7.86 17.57 -12.41
C SER A 232 -7.26 16.16 -12.47
N PRO A 233 -8.04 15.12 -12.80
CA PRO A 233 -7.53 13.76 -12.99
C PRO A 233 -6.52 13.62 -14.14
N THR A 234 -6.60 14.49 -15.15
CA THR A 234 -5.63 14.51 -16.28
C THR A 234 -4.32 15.16 -15.89
N GLN A 235 -4.34 16.23 -15.09
CA GLN A 235 -3.12 16.78 -14.47
C GLN A 235 -2.48 15.74 -13.54
N ALA A 236 -3.29 15.06 -12.71
CA ALA A 236 -2.83 14.01 -11.80
C ALA A 236 -2.15 12.85 -12.55
N GLN A 237 -2.69 12.44 -13.70
CA GLN A 237 -2.06 11.46 -14.57
C GLN A 237 -0.72 11.96 -15.13
N ALA A 238 -0.68 13.14 -15.74
CA ALA A 238 0.54 13.69 -16.34
C ALA A 238 1.66 13.93 -15.29
N GLN A 239 1.29 14.40 -14.10
CA GLN A 239 2.19 14.63 -12.98
C GLN A 239 2.75 13.32 -12.38
N ALA A 240 1.96 12.25 -12.35
CA ALA A 240 2.40 10.92 -11.94
C ALA A 240 3.30 10.22 -12.98
N GLN A 241 3.08 10.50 -14.27
CA GLN A 241 3.73 9.81 -15.38
C GLN A 241 5.02 10.47 -15.89
N SER A 242 5.22 11.75 -15.57
CA SER A 242 6.33 12.55 -16.08
C SER A 242 7.69 12.13 -15.51
N ILE A 243 7.90 12.23 -14.20
CA ILE A 243 9.23 12.05 -13.60
C ILE A 243 9.59 10.56 -13.45
N LYS A 244 10.71 10.15 -14.07
CA LYS A 244 11.37 8.88 -13.76
C LYS A 244 12.51 9.08 -12.75
N VAL A 245 12.76 8.04 -11.96
CA VAL A 245 13.92 7.95 -11.07
C VAL A 245 14.74 6.71 -11.41
N SER A 246 16.06 6.84 -11.38
CA SER A 246 17.01 5.74 -11.51
C SER A 246 18.17 5.91 -10.52
N ILE A 247 19.11 4.98 -10.55
CA ILE A 247 20.34 5.03 -9.77
C ILE A 247 21.58 4.93 -10.66
N GLN A 248 22.68 5.46 -10.16
CA GLN A 248 24.02 5.25 -10.69
C GLN A 248 24.91 4.69 -9.57
N MET A 249 25.69 3.65 -9.85
CA MET A 249 26.78 3.22 -8.97
C MET A 249 28.05 3.99 -9.33
N LYS A 250 28.89 4.34 -8.35
CA LYS A 250 30.22 4.91 -8.62
C LYS A 250 30.99 4.00 -9.60
N GLY A 251 31.51 4.59 -10.68
CA GLY A 251 32.23 3.86 -11.74
C GLY A 251 31.36 3.02 -12.68
N LYS A 252 30.04 3.23 -12.73
CA LYS A 252 29.14 2.55 -13.68
C LYS A 252 28.17 3.51 -14.36
N GLU A 253 27.54 3.03 -15.42
CA GLU A 253 26.41 3.67 -16.09
C GLU A 253 25.19 3.83 -15.17
N ILE A 254 24.26 4.67 -15.60
CA ILE A 254 22.95 4.82 -14.97
C ILE A 254 22.13 3.56 -15.28
N PHE A 255 21.46 2.98 -14.29
CA PHE A 255 20.63 1.80 -14.52
C PHE A 255 19.44 2.16 -15.44
N PRO A 256 18.96 1.24 -16.30
CA PRO A 256 17.71 1.46 -17.02
C PRO A 256 16.55 1.59 -16.02
N SER A 257 15.54 2.40 -16.34
CA SER A 257 14.42 2.64 -15.45
C SER A 257 13.09 2.84 -16.16
N VAL A 258 12.07 2.17 -15.61
CA VAL A 258 10.64 2.42 -15.83
C VAL A 258 9.95 3.02 -14.59
N ALA A 259 10.68 3.13 -13.48
CA ALA A 259 10.15 3.53 -12.18
C ALA A 259 9.76 5.02 -12.14
N ARG A 260 8.56 5.28 -11.64
CA ARG A 260 7.96 6.62 -11.52
C ARG A 260 7.40 6.78 -10.12
N PRO A 261 7.89 7.75 -9.30
CA PRO A 261 7.42 7.97 -7.93
C PRO A 261 5.92 8.28 -7.76
N GLY A 262 5.19 8.50 -8.86
CA GLY A 262 3.76 8.77 -8.86
C GLY A 262 3.43 10.14 -8.27
N LEU A 263 2.30 10.21 -7.55
CA LEU A 263 1.90 11.40 -6.80
C LEU A 263 2.38 11.30 -5.35
N ARG A 264 2.80 12.43 -4.77
CA ARG A 264 3.08 12.54 -3.33
C ARG A 264 1.88 12.05 -2.51
N PRO A 265 2.05 11.14 -1.52
CA PRO A 265 0.97 10.76 -0.63
C PRO A 265 0.54 11.97 0.21
N PRO A 266 -0.77 12.18 0.47
CA PRO A 266 -1.22 13.32 1.26
C PRO A 266 -0.64 13.29 2.67
N ASP A 267 -0.14 14.46 3.09
CA ASP A 267 0.33 14.69 4.45
C ASP A 267 -0.86 14.58 5.42
N SER A 268 -0.83 13.56 6.27
CA SER A 268 -1.89 13.30 7.25
C SER A 268 -1.57 14.06 8.54
N THR A 269 -2.25 15.19 8.74
CA THR A 269 -2.18 15.96 9.99
C THR A 269 -2.90 15.28 11.16
N SER A 270 -3.78 14.31 10.89
CA SER A 270 -4.40 13.49 11.93
C SER A 270 -3.36 12.63 12.65
N LYS A 271 -3.29 12.75 13.98
CA LYS A 271 -2.56 11.82 14.86
C LYS A 271 -3.21 10.44 14.90
N GLN A 272 -4.52 10.35 14.68
CA GLN A 272 -5.25 9.09 14.69
C GLN A 272 -5.36 8.50 13.28
N LYS A 273 -5.11 7.21 13.17
CA LYS A 273 -5.24 6.44 11.93
C LYS A 273 -6.71 6.18 11.60
N ALA A 274 -7.04 6.10 10.31
CA ALA A 274 -8.39 5.76 9.85
C ALA A 274 -8.77 4.30 10.11
N HIS A 275 -7.77 3.44 10.29
CA HIS A 275 -7.90 2.03 10.66
C HIS A 275 -6.87 1.69 11.74
N GLU A 276 -7.26 0.88 12.71
CA GLU A 276 -6.33 0.30 13.67
C GLU A 276 -5.58 -0.86 13.02
N MET A 277 -6.30 -1.92 12.63
CA MET A 277 -5.70 -3.15 12.10
C MET A 277 -5.98 -3.35 10.61
N CYS A 278 -4.90 -3.48 9.84
CA CYS A 278 -4.89 -3.77 8.40
C CYS A 278 -4.12 -5.05 8.10
N ILE A 279 -4.32 -5.65 6.92
CA ILE A 279 -3.45 -6.73 6.41
C ILE A 279 -2.84 -6.37 5.06
N CYS A 280 -1.53 -6.58 4.94
CA CYS A 280 -0.77 -6.66 3.70
C CYS A 280 -0.59 -8.14 3.32
N THR A 281 -0.93 -8.50 2.08
CA THR A 281 -0.65 -9.85 1.53
C THR A 281 -0.21 -9.75 0.07
N MET A 282 0.67 -10.66 -0.36
CA MET A 282 1.03 -10.83 -1.77
C MET A 282 0.60 -12.21 -2.23
N LEU A 283 -0.20 -12.28 -3.29
CA LEU A 283 -0.82 -13.53 -3.75
C LEU A 283 -0.66 -13.74 -5.25
N ARG A 284 -0.82 -15.00 -5.66
CA ARG A 284 -1.09 -15.41 -7.04
C ARG A 284 -2.09 -16.56 -7.01
N ASN A 285 -3.16 -16.48 -7.80
CA ASN A 285 -4.16 -17.55 -7.99
C ASN A 285 -4.86 -18.04 -6.70
N GLN A 286 -5.12 -17.12 -5.75
CA GLN A 286 -5.74 -17.42 -4.45
C GLN A 286 -7.20 -16.95 -4.34
N ALA A 287 -7.87 -16.55 -5.44
CA ALA A 287 -9.22 -15.99 -5.41
C ALA A 287 -10.24 -16.93 -4.74
N ARG A 288 -10.05 -18.25 -4.90
CA ARG A 288 -10.91 -19.28 -4.29
C ARG A 288 -10.93 -19.26 -2.75
N PHE A 289 -9.88 -18.75 -2.10
CA PHE A 289 -9.77 -18.65 -0.63
C PHE A 289 -10.11 -17.24 -0.10
N MET A 290 -10.00 -16.21 -0.94
CA MET A 290 -10.17 -14.80 -0.56
C MET A 290 -11.53 -14.49 0.10
N LYS A 291 -12.64 -15.16 -0.29
CA LYS A 291 -13.95 -14.95 0.37
C LYS A 291 -13.91 -15.39 1.84
N GLU A 292 -13.45 -16.60 2.12
CA GLU A 292 -13.30 -17.13 3.50
C GLU A 292 -12.33 -16.27 4.31
N TRP A 293 -11.15 -16.00 3.76
CA TRP A 293 -10.07 -15.29 4.43
C TRP A 293 -10.43 -13.85 4.79
N VAL A 294 -11.05 -13.07 3.90
CA VAL A 294 -11.49 -11.70 4.22
C VAL A 294 -12.67 -11.69 5.20
N MET A 295 -13.69 -12.53 4.99
CA MET A 295 -14.85 -12.59 5.89
C MET A 295 -14.43 -12.97 7.31
N TYR A 296 -13.56 -13.97 7.45
CA TYR A 296 -12.98 -14.38 8.74
C TYR A 296 -12.22 -13.24 9.41
N HIS A 297 -11.22 -12.68 8.74
CA HIS A 297 -10.36 -11.65 9.33
C HIS A 297 -11.14 -10.38 9.70
N SER A 298 -12.17 -10.03 8.93
CA SER A 298 -13.07 -8.94 9.27
C SER A 298 -13.83 -9.19 10.59
N LYS A 299 -14.33 -10.41 10.80
CA LYS A 299 -15.11 -10.77 12.00
C LYS A 299 -14.29 -10.75 13.29
N ILE A 300 -12.96 -10.90 13.23
CA ILE A 300 -12.07 -10.80 14.39
C ILE A 300 -11.47 -9.39 14.61
N GLY A 301 -11.69 -8.43 13.70
CA GLY A 301 -11.30 -7.03 13.89
C GLY A 301 -10.45 -6.39 12.79
N VAL A 302 -10.11 -7.09 11.69
CA VAL A 302 -9.35 -6.48 10.58
C VAL A 302 -10.28 -5.56 9.76
N GLN A 303 -9.82 -4.34 9.51
CA GLN A 303 -10.65 -3.27 8.93
C GLN A 303 -10.34 -2.99 7.46
N ARG A 304 -9.15 -3.34 6.96
CA ARG A 304 -8.69 -3.02 5.60
C ARG A 304 -7.63 -3.97 5.07
N TRP A 305 -7.67 -4.23 3.76
CA TRP A 305 -6.74 -5.12 3.06
C TRP A 305 -5.97 -4.42 1.95
N PHE A 306 -4.71 -4.82 1.78
CA PHE A 306 -3.81 -4.40 0.71
C PHE A 306 -3.33 -5.65 -0.02
N ILE A 307 -3.97 -5.94 -1.16
CA ILE A 307 -3.73 -7.13 -1.97
C ILE A 307 -2.73 -6.80 -3.08
N TYR A 308 -1.54 -7.39 -2.98
CA TYR A 308 -0.48 -7.31 -3.99
C TYR A 308 -0.62 -8.52 -4.90
N ASP A 309 -1.07 -8.28 -6.12
CA ASP A 309 -1.39 -9.31 -7.09
C ASP A 309 -0.18 -9.59 -7.98
N ASN A 310 0.49 -10.73 -7.75
CA ASN A 310 1.67 -11.15 -8.51
C ASN A 310 1.27 -11.87 -9.81
N ASN A 311 0.45 -11.17 -10.59
CA ASN A 311 -0.11 -11.60 -11.87
C ASN A 311 -0.94 -12.89 -11.74
N SER A 312 -2.05 -12.83 -11.03
CA SER A 312 -3.04 -13.91 -10.97
C SER A 312 -3.76 -14.09 -12.29
N ASP A 313 -4.15 -15.33 -12.60
CA ASP A 313 -4.90 -15.73 -13.80
C ASP A 313 -6.23 -16.43 -13.46
N ASP A 314 -6.71 -16.30 -12.21
CA ASP A 314 -8.00 -16.77 -11.70
C ASP A 314 -9.02 -15.63 -11.48
N ASP A 315 -10.15 -15.94 -10.82
CA ASP A 315 -11.33 -15.05 -10.64
C ASP A 315 -11.11 -13.87 -9.66
N LEU A 316 -9.86 -13.44 -9.45
CA LEU A 316 -9.47 -12.50 -8.39
C LEU A 316 -10.19 -11.15 -8.50
N GLU A 317 -10.29 -10.57 -9.70
CA GLU A 317 -10.95 -9.27 -9.89
C GLU A 317 -12.43 -9.32 -9.52
N ASN A 318 -13.14 -10.40 -9.91
CA ASN A 318 -14.55 -10.59 -9.58
C ASN A 318 -14.74 -10.85 -8.07
N VAL A 319 -13.87 -11.64 -7.43
CA VAL A 319 -13.93 -11.86 -5.98
C VAL A 319 -13.65 -10.58 -5.19
N ILE A 320 -12.67 -9.76 -5.61
CA ILE A 320 -12.39 -8.46 -4.98
C ILE A 320 -13.53 -7.47 -5.24
N SER A 321 -14.11 -7.46 -6.44
CA SER A 321 -15.29 -6.63 -6.79
C SER A 321 -16.50 -7.01 -5.93
N PHE A 322 -16.80 -8.31 -5.81
CA PHE A 322 -17.84 -8.83 -4.93
C PHE A 322 -17.61 -8.40 -3.47
N LEU A 323 -16.40 -8.63 -2.92
CA LEU A 323 -16.09 -8.28 -1.54
C LEU A 323 -16.21 -6.76 -1.26
N ARG A 324 -15.79 -5.90 -2.21
CA ARG A 324 -16.05 -4.45 -2.13
C ARG A 324 -17.54 -4.12 -2.14
N SER A 325 -18.32 -4.76 -3.01
CA SER A 325 -19.76 -4.50 -3.16
C SER A 325 -20.60 -4.89 -1.93
N VAL A 326 -20.08 -5.76 -1.06
CA VAL A 326 -20.67 -6.09 0.26
C VAL A 326 -20.03 -5.34 1.44
N GLY A 327 -19.12 -4.39 1.18
CA GLY A 327 -18.60 -3.43 2.15
C GLY A 327 -17.14 -3.63 2.62
N TYR A 328 -16.41 -4.64 2.15
CA TYR A 328 -15.03 -4.86 2.59
C TYR A 328 -14.05 -3.87 1.94
N ASN A 329 -13.27 -3.17 2.78
CA ASN A 329 -12.29 -2.17 2.35
C ASN A 329 -11.02 -2.82 1.79
N ILE A 330 -11.10 -3.31 0.54
CA ILE A 330 -10.00 -3.99 -0.16
C ILE A 330 -9.37 -3.07 -1.20
N SER A 331 -8.10 -2.75 -1.01
CA SER A 331 -7.25 -2.20 -2.09
C SER A 331 -6.55 -3.33 -2.83
N HIS A 332 -6.57 -3.26 -4.17
CA HIS A 332 -5.88 -4.17 -5.08
C HIS A 332 -4.82 -3.38 -5.83
N HIS A 333 -3.69 -4.02 -6.09
CA HIS A 333 -2.55 -3.42 -6.77
C HIS A 333 -1.76 -4.53 -7.45
N LEU A 334 -1.61 -4.41 -8.77
CA LEU A 334 -0.74 -5.29 -9.54
C LEU A 334 0.71 -5.10 -9.07
N TRP A 335 1.38 -6.21 -8.76
CA TRP A 335 2.82 -6.26 -8.51
C TRP A 335 3.45 -7.21 -9.54
N PRO A 336 3.68 -6.75 -10.79
CA PRO A 336 3.98 -7.62 -11.93
C PRO A 336 5.43 -8.16 -11.94
N TRP A 337 6.20 -7.81 -10.91
CA TRP A 337 7.64 -7.95 -10.75
C TRP A 337 8.03 -9.35 -10.22
N VAL A 338 9.23 -9.83 -10.59
CA VAL A 338 9.63 -11.24 -10.40
C VAL A 338 10.72 -11.38 -9.31
N LYS A 339 10.51 -12.31 -8.37
CA LYS A 339 11.32 -12.56 -7.17
C LYS A 339 11.53 -11.28 -6.33
N SER A 340 10.45 -10.66 -5.87
CA SER A 340 10.42 -9.32 -5.25
C SER A 340 9.37 -9.18 -4.12
N GLN A 341 9.08 -10.24 -3.36
CA GLN A 341 8.08 -10.21 -2.29
C GLN A 341 8.46 -9.19 -1.19
N GLU A 342 9.73 -9.17 -0.81
CA GLU A 342 10.29 -8.31 0.23
C GLU A 342 10.17 -6.82 -0.16
N ALA A 343 10.40 -6.51 -1.45
CA ALA A 343 10.16 -5.19 -2.02
C ALA A 343 8.68 -4.82 -2.03
N GLY A 344 7.80 -5.74 -2.45
CA GLY A 344 6.35 -5.51 -2.47
C GLY A 344 5.75 -5.34 -1.07
N PHE A 345 6.29 -6.02 -0.05
CA PHE A 345 5.88 -5.81 1.34
C PHE A 345 6.43 -4.51 1.93
N ALA A 346 7.65 -4.08 1.60
CA ALA A 346 8.11 -2.73 1.93
C ALA A 346 7.23 -1.64 1.27
N HIS A 347 6.88 -1.80 -0.01
CA HIS A 347 5.94 -0.94 -0.73
C HIS A 347 4.52 -0.96 -0.10
N CYS A 348 4.08 -2.11 0.40
CA CYS A 348 2.82 -2.27 1.13
C CYS A 348 2.84 -1.54 2.48
N ALA A 349 3.90 -1.70 3.27
CA ALA A 349 4.07 -1.04 4.57
C ALA A 349 3.97 0.49 4.45
N LEU A 350 4.69 1.08 3.49
CA LEU A 350 4.68 2.53 3.22
C LEU A 350 3.28 3.05 2.86
N ARG A 351 2.53 2.29 2.05
CA ARG A 351 1.16 2.66 1.65
C ARG A 351 0.13 2.43 2.76
N ALA A 352 0.32 1.41 3.60
CA ALA A 352 -0.53 1.14 4.75
C ALA A 352 -0.32 2.17 5.87
N ARG A 353 0.93 2.62 6.10
CA ARG A 353 1.31 3.70 7.03
C ARG A 353 0.45 4.96 6.91
N ALA A 354 -0.04 5.24 5.71
CA ALA A 354 -0.89 6.39 5.45
C ALA A 354 -2.23 6.35 6.20
N SER A 355 -2.76 5.17 6.53
CA SER A 355 -4.11 4.98 7.08
C SER A 355 -4.26 3.95 8.20
N CYS A 356 -3.23 3.15 8.50
CA CYS A 356 -3.25 2.03 9.44
C CYS A 356 -2.29 2.27 10.61
N GLU A 357 -2.65 1.84 11.82
CA GLU A 357 -1.76 1.84 13.00
C GLU A 357 -0.92 0.56 13.03
N TRP A 358 -1.57 -0.58 12.81
CA TRP A 358 -0.99 -1.92 12.78
C TRP A 358 -1.27 -2.59 11.44
N VAL A 359 -0.28 -3.36 10.97
CA VAL A 359 -0.35 -4.09 9.71
C VAL A 359 0.16 -5.50 9.91
N GLY A 360 -0.72 -6.48 9.74
CA GLY A 360 -0.34 -7.90 9.65
C GLY A 360 0.23 -8.22 8.28
N PHE A 361 1.35 -8.94 8.25
CA PHE A 361 1.97 -9.45 7.01
C PHE A 361 1.81 -10.97 6.96
N ILE A 362 0.71 -11.44 6.38
CA ILE A 362 0.34 -12.87 6.33
C ILE A 362 -0.17 -13.27 4.93
N ASP A 363 -0.04 -14.54 4.60
CA ASP A 363 -0.51 -15.10 3.33
C ASP A 363 -2.01 -15.49 3.38
N VAL A 364 -2.62 -15.76 2.21
CA VAL A 364 -4.07 -16.04 2.11
C VAL A 364 -4.45 -17.42 2.64
N ASP A 365 -3.49 -18.35 2.73
CA ASP A 365 -3.64 -19.62 3.45
C ASP A 365 -3.29 -19.51 4.95
N GLU A 366 -3.18 -18.31 5.52
CA GLU A 366 -2.89 -18.08 6.95
C GLU A 366 -4.02 -17.36 7.69
N PHE A 367 -4.35 -17.84 8.90
CA PHE A 367 -5.49 -17.37 9.68
C PHE A 367 -5.13 -17.11 11.15
N PHE A 368 -5.36 -15.88 11.64
CA PHE A 368 -5.21 -15.51 13.06
C PHE A 368 -6.29 -16.16 13.93
N HIS A 369 -6.01 -17.30 14.54
CA HIS A 369 -6.89 -17.94 15.52
C HIS A 369 -6.73 -17.25 16.89
N VAL A 370 -7.46 -16.15 17.07
CA VAL A 370 -7.59 -15.42 18.35
C VAL A 370 -8.46 -16.22 19.32
N LYS A 371 -8.01 -16.36 20.57
CA LYS A 371 -8.72 -17.05 21.65
C LYS A 371 -9.36 -16.11 22.67
N GLU A 372 -8.92 -14.85 22.73
CA GLU A 372 -9.58 -13.79 23.48
C GLU A 372 -10.98 -13.50 22.93
N LYS A 373 -11.95 -13.26 23.82
CA LYS A 373 -13.37 -13.05 23.44
C LYS A 373 -13.60 -11.74 22.69
N GLU A 374 -12.76 -10.74 22.95
CA GLU A 374 -12.84 -9.38 22.38
C GLU A 374 -12.15 -9.26 21.00
N GLY A 375 -11.55 -10.35 20.52
CA GLY A 375 -10.90 -10.39 19.20
C GLY A 375 -9.56 -9.66 19.17
N LEU A 376 -9.13 -9.34 17.94
CA LEU A 376 -7.76 -8.93 17.65
C LEU A 376 -7.41 -7.54 18.21
N HIS A 377 -8.41 -6.68 18.43
CA HIS A 377 -8.23 -5.38 19.10
C HIS A 377 -7.64 -5.54 20.50
N SER A 378 -8.21 -6.43 21.32
CA SER A 378 -7.79 -6.61 22.71
C SER A 378 -6.38 -7.21 22.79
N VAL A 379 -6.08 -8.22 21.95
CA VAL A 379 -4.73 -8.78 21.81
C VAL A 379 -3.72 -7.67 21.47
N ILE A 380 -4.01 -6.85 20.47
CA ILE A 380 -3.16 -5.73 20.06
C ILE A 380 -3.00 -4.73 21.23
N TRP A 381 -4.09 -4.31 21.87
CA TRP A 381 -4.11 -3.32 22.95
C TRP A 381 -3.33 -3.76 24.19
N HIS A 382 -3.43 -5.03 24.58
CA HIS A 382 -2.67 -5.60 25.69
C HIS A 382 -1.17 -5.64 25.36
N HIS A 383 -0.79 -6.24 24.22
CA HIS A 383 0.62 -6.39 23.84
C HIS A 383 1.28 -5.03 23.52
N ALA A 384 0.54 -4.08 22.96
CA ALA A 384 1.00 -2.71 22.69
C ALA A 384 1.31 -1.87 23.95
N LYS A 385 0.90 -2.35 25.13
CA LYS A 385 1.07 -1.67 26.43
C LYS A 385 2.12 -2.29 27.35
N LEU A 386 2.62 -3.48 27.03
CA LEU A 386 3.60 -4.19 27.88
C LEU A 386 4.90 -3.40 28.06
N GLU A 387 5.35 -2.73 26.99
CA GLU A 387 6.56 -1.90 26.99
C GLU A 387 6.32 -0.56 26.29
N ASN A 388 7.13 0.43 26.66
CA ASN A 388 7.21 1.67 25.89
C ASN A 388 7.85 1.38 24.52
N ASN A 389 7.13 1.72 23.44
CA ASN A 389 7.56 1.56 22.04
C ASN A 389 7.47 0.12 21.46
N VAL A 390 6.48 -0.70 21.84
CA VAL A 390 6.19 -1.93 21.08
C VAL A 390 5.81 -1.60 19.63
N GLY A 391 6.66 -2.01 18.68
CA GLY A 391 6.53 -1.78 17.25
C GLY A 391 6.22 -3.05 16.43
N GLU A 392 6.41 -4.24 17.02
CA GLU A 392 6.12 -5.53 16.40
C GLU A 392 5.48 -6.48 17.42
N ILE A 393 4.40 -7.17 17.01
CA ILE A 393 3.72 -8.22 17.77
C ILE A 393 3.85 -9.52 16.97
N ARG A 394 4.57 -10.50 17.54
CA ARG A 394 4.97 -11.75 16.87
C ARG A 394 4.04 -12.88 17.25
N THR A 395 3.40 -13.47 16.24
CA THR A 395 2.38 -14.51 16.44
C THR A 395 2.93 -15.88 16.07
N PRO A 396 3.01 -16.87 17.00
CA PRO A 396 3.45 -18.22 16.68
C PRO A 396 2.53 -18.92 15.66
N CYS A 397 3.10 -19.79 14.82
CA CYS A 397 2.41 -20.40 13.69
C CYS A 397 2.49 -21.94 13.70
N TYR A 398 1.42 -22.62 13.27
CA TYR A 398 1.39 -24.06 12.99
C TYR A 398 1.00 -24.36 11.54
N SER A 399 1.71 -25.32 10.95
CA SER A 399 1.45 -25.83 9.60
C SER A 399 0.39 -26.94 9.60
N PHE A 400 -0.69 -26.75 8.83
CA PHE A 400 -1.80 -27.69 8.65
C PHE A 400 -1.66 -28.54 7.37
N GLY A 401 -2.21 -29.75 7.43
CA GLY A 401 -2.17 -30.78 6.38
C GLY A 401 -3.53 -31.14 5.77
N PRO A 402 -3.58 -32.01 4.74
CA PRO A 402 -4.80 -32.28 3.97
C PRO A 402 -5.90 -32.98 4.77
N SER A 403 -5.59 -33.50 5.97
CA SER A 403 -6.59 -33.98 6.95
C SER A 403 -7.44 -35.17 6.46
N GLY A 404 -6.84 -36.06 5.68
CA GLY A 404 -7.49 -37.21 5.02
C GLY A 404 -8.20 -36.84 3.72
N LEU A 405 -8.28 -35.56 3.34
CA LEU A 405 -8.97 -35.10 2.15
C LEU A 405 -8.12 -35.27 0.88
N ARG A 406 -8.77 -35.68 -0.21
CA ARG A 406 -8.21 -35.73 -1.57
C ARG A 406 -8.68 -34.58 -2.47
N GLU A 407 -9.89 -34.07 -2.21
CA GLU A 407 -10.48 -32.91 -2.89
C GLU A 407 -10.68 -31.74 -1.91
N MET A 408 -10.81 -30.53 -2.45
CA MET A 408 -10.92 -29.32 -1.63
C MET A 408 -12.19 -29.34 -0.76
N PRO A 409 -12.11 -28.96 0.53
CA PRO A 409 -13.28 -28.88 1.40
C PRO A 409 -14.27 -27.83 0.90
N ARG A 410 -15.56 -28.19 0.82
CA ARG A 410 -16.62 -27.28 0.33
C ARG A 410 -16.93 -26.16 1.32
N GLU A 411 -16.60 -26.39 2.58
CA GLU A 411 -16.82 -25.53 3.73
C GLU A 411 -15.71 -24.48 3.92
N GLY A 412 -14.61 -24.57 3.16
CA GLY A 412 -13.42 -23.75 3.34
C GLY A 412 -12.30 -24.44 4.11
N VAL A 413 -11.10 -23.84 4.08
CA VAL A 413 -9.87 -24.41 4.65
C VAL A 413 -9.92 -24.50 6.17
N THR A 414 -10.57 -23.54 6.83
CA THR A 414 -10.66 -23.46 8.30
C THR A 414 -11.55 -24.54 8.91
N VAL A 415 -12.50 -25.05 8.14
CA VAL A 415 -13.39 -26.16 8.53
C VAL A 415 -12.87 -27.49 8.02
N GLY A 416 -12.37 -27.55 6.78
CA GLY A 416 -11.90 -28.79 6.18
C GLY A 416 -10.62 -29.36 6.78
N TYR A 417 -9.62 -28.51 7.02
CA TYR A 417 -8.30 -28.97 7.46
C TYR A 417 -8.16 -28.84 8.99
N THR A 418 -8.18 -29.97 9.68
CA THR A 418 -8.07 -30.08 11.15
C THR A 418 -6.87 -30.91 11.62
N CYS A 419 -6.02 -31.35 10.71
CA CYS A 419 -4.74 -31.99 11.01
C CYS A 419 -3.60 -30.98 10.89
N ARG A 420 -2.66 -31.01 11.83
CA ARG A 420 -1.44 -30.19 11.76
C ARG A 420 -0.20 -30.90 12.30
N LEU A 421 0.94 -30.31 12.02
CA LEU A 421 2.20 -30.62 12.69
C LEU A 421 2.18 -30.15 14.15
N ARG A 422 2.96 -30.84 14.98
CA ARG A 422 3.20 -30.53 16.39
C ARG A 422 4.27 -29.47 16.57
N VAL A 423 5.24 -29.42 15.65
CA VAL A 423 6.32 -28.42 15.63
C VAL A 423 5.78 -27.07 15.13
N ARG A 424 6.14 -25.98 15.82
CA ARG A 424 5.84 -24.60 15.39
C ARG A 424 6.72 -24.20 14.20
N GLU A 425 6.15 -23.47 13.24
CA GLU A 425 6.94 -22.78 12.22
C GLU A 425 7.48 -21.44 12.77
N ARG A 426 8.17 -20.65 11.93
CA ARG A 426 8.49 -19.25 12.27
C ARG A 426 7.18 -18.49 12.56
N HIS A 427 7.25 -17.49 13.43
CA HIS A 427 6.12 -16.60 13.70
C HIS A 427 5.72 -15.82 12.44
N LYS A 428 4.65 -15.02 12.51
CA LYS A 428 4.36 -13.92 11.58
C LYS A 428 4.09 -12.65 12.38
N SER A 429 4.36 -11.48 11.80
CA SER A 429 4.30 -10.23 12.55
C SER A 429 3.08 -9.36 12.21
N ILE A 430 2.56 -8.70 13.24
CA ILE A 430 1.75 -7.49 13.14
C ILE A 430 2.66 -6.33 13.53
N VAL A 431 2.96 -5.41 12.61
CA VAL A 431 3.91 -4.31 12.84
C VAL A 431 3.24 -2.95 12.78
N ARG A 432 3.76 -1.98 13.54
CA ARG A 432 3.44 -0.56 13.32
C ARG A 432 4.29 -0.02 12.16
N PRO A 433 3.71 0.51 11.08
CA PRO A 433 4.49 1.08 9.98
C PRO A 433 5.35 2.30 10.39
N GLU A 434 4.99 2.95 11.50
CA GLU A 434 5.76 4.00 12.18
C GLU A 434 7.03 3.50 12.88
N ALA A 435 7.10 2.22 13.24
CA ALA A 435 8.23 1.62 13.96
C ALA A 435 9.34 1.09 13.04
N LEU A 436 9.11 1.10 11.72
CA LEU A 436 10.01 0.47 10.74
C LEU A 436 11.32 1.25 10.54
N ASN A 437 12.40 0.52 10.24
CA ASN A 437 13.68 1.10 9.90
C ASN A 437 13.64 1.85 8.55
N GLN A 438 14.40 2.93 8.41
CA GLN A 438 14.47 3.71 7.15
C GLN A 438 15.00 2.91 5.95
N SER A 439 15.71 1.80 6.20
CA SER A 439 16.16 0.84 5.18
C SER A 439 15.09 -0.13 4.70
N LEU A 440 13.97 -0.26 5.44
CA LEU A 440 12.85 -1.17 5.16
C LEU A 440 13.25 -2.65 4.99
N ILE A 441 14.40 -3.05 5.54
CA ILE A 441 14.86 -4.44 5.54
C ILE A 441 13.78 -5.33 6.14
N ASN A 442 13.45 -6.40 5.41
CA ASN A 442 12.45 -7.35 5.84
C ASN A 442 12.74 -8.77 5.37
N VAL A 443 12.28 -9.74 6.16
CA VAL A 443 12.34 -11.18 5.88
C VAL A 443 10.91 -11.66 5.65
N VAL A 444 10.27 -11.08 4.63
CA VAL A 444 8.88 -11.31 4.19
C VAL A 444 7.84 -10.88 5.23
N HIS A 445 7.73 -11.58 6.36
CA HIS A 445 6.70 -11.36 7.39
C HIS A 445 7.22 -10.61 8.63
N HIS A 446 8.48 -10.17 8.60
CA HIS A 446 9.19 -9.52 9.71
C HIS A 446 9.97 -8.33 9.16
N PHE A 447 9.99 -7.21 9.89
CA PHE A 447 10.73 -6.01 9.49
C PHE A 447 11.78 -5.64 10.52
N HIS A 448 12.90 -5.10 10.08
CA HIS A 448 13.81 -4.40 10.99
C HIS A 448 13.12 -3.14 11.51
N LEU A 449 13.09 -2.98 12.83
CA LEU A 449 12.57 -1.79 13.50
C LEU A 449 13.65 -0.67 13.54
N ARG A 450 13.22 0.56 13.84
CA ARG A 450 14.12 1.64 14.25
C ARG A 450 14.19 1.73 15.77
N SER A 451 15.34 2.06 16.34
CA SER A 451 15.44 2.41 17.76
C SER A 451 14.49 3.57 18.10
N PRO A 452 13.78 3.56 19.26
CA PRO A 452 13.85 2.57 20.35
C PRO A 452 12.74 1.50 20.29
N PHE A 453 12.17 1.20 19.11
CA PHE A 453 11.04 0.26 19.02
C PHE A 453 11.48 -1.21 19.18
N VAL A 454 10.66 -1.96 19.91
CA VAL A 454 10.88 -3.38 20.27
C VAL A 454 9.80 -4.30 19.70
N PHE A 455 10.04 -5.61 19.77
CA PHE A 455 9.05 -6.64 19.46
C PHE A 455 8.58 -7.34 20.75
N VAL A 456 7.37 -7.89 20.75
CA VAL A 456 6.87 -8.81 21.78
C VAL A 456 6.30 -10.07 21.15
N ASP A 457 6.52 -11.23 21.77
CA ASP A 457 5.99 -12.52 21.32
C ASP A 457 4.66 -12.84 22.03
N VAL A 458 3.64 -13.22 21.25
CA VAL A 458 2.30 -13.56 21.76
C VAL A 458 2.26 -15.02 22.21
N GLU A 459 1.70 -15.27 23.40
CA GLU A 459 1.50 -16.64 23.85
C GLU A 459 0.53 -17.42 22.96
N SER A 460 0.84 -18.70 22.73
CA SER A 460 -0.06 -19.64 22.03
C SER A 460 -1.36 -19.96 22.80
N SER A 461 -1.49 -19.49 24.04
CA SER A 461 -2.71 -19.45 24.86
C SER A 461 -3.69 -18.36 24.39
N VAL A 462 -3.17 -17.23 23.88
CA VAL A 462 -3.89 -16.03 23.46
C VAL A 462 -4.17 -16.03 21.96
N MET A 463 -3.15 -16.24 21.13
CA MET A 463 -3.27 -16.22 19.67
C MET A 463 -2.27 -17.15 19.01
N ILE A 464 -2.69 -17.77 17.90
CA ILE A 464 -1.85 -18.60 17.04
C ILE A 464 -2.26 -18.37 15.58
N ILE A 465 -1.33 -18.51 14.64
CA ILE A 465 -1.68 -18.60 13.21
C ILE A 465 -1.83 -20.06 12.79
N ASN A 466 -2.95 -20.36 12.16
CA ASN A 466 -3.14 -21.59 11.40
C ASN A 466 -2.72 -21.33 9.96
N HIS A 467 -1.61 -21.92 9.52
CA HIS A 467 -1.10 -21.84 8.15
C HIS A 467 -1.45 -23.13 7.41
N TYR A 468 -2.37 -23.04 6.46
CA TYR A 468 -2.86 -24.14 5.62
C TYR A 468 -1.88 -24.48 4.48
N LYS A 469 -0.60 -24.63 4.85
CA LYS A 469 0.56 -24.79 3.98
C LYS A 469 0.42 -25.96 3.02
N TYR A 470 0.02 -27.13 3.54
CA TYR A 470 -0.04 -28.41 2.84
C TYR A 470 -1.50 -28.82 2.58
N GLN A 471 -2.15 -28.11 1.65
CA GLN A 471 -3.50 -28.44 1.19
C GLN A 471 -3.55 -29.75 0.37
N VAL A 472 -4.75 -30.18 -0.04
CA VAL A 472 -4.91 -31.30 -0.98
C VAL A 472 -4.04 -31.13 -2.23
N TRP A 473 -3.55 -32.25 -2.79
CA TRP A 473 -2.50 -32.23 -3.81
C TRP A 473 -2.83 -31.34 -5.02
N LYS A 474 -4.09 -31.37 -5.45
CA LYS A 474 -4.65 -30.57 -6.55
C LYS A 474 -4.36 -29.07 -6.42
N VAL A 475 -4.32 -28.55 -5.19
CA VAL A 475 -3.92 -27.17 -4.87
C VAL A 475 -2.42 -27.09 -4.62
N PHE A 476 -1.86 -28.00 -3.81
CA PHE A 476 -0.45 -27.92 -3.41
C PHE A 476 0.52 -27.96 -4.60
N LYS A 477 0.21 -28.74 -5.64
CA LYS A 477 1.00 -28.83 -6.86
C LYS A 477 1.16 -27.48 -7.58
N GLU A 478 0.23 -26.54 -7.41
CA GLU A 478 0.33 -25.19 -7.99
C GLU A 478 1.61 -24.47 -7.49
N LYS A 479 2.03 -24.74 -6.24
CA LYS A 479 3.27 -24.21 -5.63
C LYS A 479 4.56 -24.74 -6.27
N PHE A 480 4.53 -25.83 -7.07
CA PHE A 480 5.68 -26.33 -7.86
C PHE A 480 5.89 -25.56 -9.17
N TYR A 481 4.83 -25.10 -9.82
CA TYR A 481 4.95 -24.53 -11.17
C TYR A 481 5.53 -23.12 -11.14
N ARG A 482 5.18 -22.32 -10.11
CA ARG A 482 5.50 -20.88 -10.02
C ARG A 482 5.69 -20.38 -8.57
N ARG A 483 6.88 -20.60 -7.98
CA ARG A 483 7.37 -19.78 -6.85
C ARG A 483 7.97 -18.46 -7.37
N VAL A 484 7.11 -17.52 -7.74
CA VAL A 484 7.52 -16.26 -8.40
C VAL A 484 7.91 -15.17 -7.40
N ALA A 485 7.38 -15.20 -6.18
CA ALA A 485 7.49 -14.10 -5.24
C ALA A 485 8.86 -13.98 -4.54
N THR A 486 9.46 -15.08 -4.08
CA THR A 486 10.66 -15.08 -3.22
C THR A 486 11.95 -15.53 -3.92
N TYR A 487 13.08 -15.28 -3.25
CA TYR A 487 14.41 -15.76 -3.63
C TYR A 487 14.71 -17.24 -3.31
N VAL A 488 13.70 -18.04 -2.98
CA VAL A 488 13.87 -19.50 -2.80
C VAL A 488 14.13 -20.16 -4.17
N ALA A 489 14.93 -21.24 -4.18
CA ALA A 489 15.14 -22.09 -5.36
C ALA A 489 13.80 -22.61 -5.94
N ASP A 490 13.72 -22.79 -7.26
CA ASP A 490 12.53 -23.43 -7.85
C ASP A 490 12.44 -24.88 -7.34
N TRP A 491 11.23 -25.40 -7.13
CA TRP A 491 11.07 -26.80 -6.75
C TRP A 491 11.66 -27.75 -7.80
N LYS A 492 11.70 -27.34 -9.07
CA LYS A 492 12.28 -28.09 -10.18
C LYS A 492 13.82 -28.22 -10.08
N GLU A 493 14.46 -27.34 -9.32
CA GLU A 493 15.91 -27.36 -9.09
C GLU A 493 16.25 -28.35 -7.95
N GLU A 494 17.37 -29.06 -8.07
CA GLU A 494 17.88 -29.96 -7.02
C GLU A 494 18.62 -29.22 -5.89
N GLN A 495 18.78 -27.90 -6.04
CA GLN A 495 19.29 -27.04 -4.99
C GLN A 495 18.35 -27.07 -3.77
N ASN A 496 18.94 -27.12 -2.58
CA ASN A 496 18.23 -27.03 -1.30
C ASN A 496 17.08 -28.05 -1.12
N VAL A 497 17.18 -29.25 -1.71
CA VAL A 497 16.19 -30.35 -1.54
C VAL A 497 15.92 -30.69 -0.06
N ARG A 498 16.92 -30.52 0.81
CA ARG A 498 16.80 -30.73 2.27
C ARG A 498 16.35 -29.49 3.08
N SER A 499 15.98 -28.38 2.44
CA SER A 499 15.52 -27.18 3.18
C SER A 499 14.10 -27.33 3.76
N LYS A 500 13.86 -26.68 4.90
CA LYS A 500 12.54 -26.49 5.53
C LYS A 500 11.56 -25.69 4.64
N ASP A 501 12.06 -25.04 3.60
CA ASP A 501 11.25 -24.33 2.59
C ASP A 501 10.54 -25.29 1.61
N ARG A 502 10.97 -26.56 1.55
CA ARG A 502 10.33 -27.62 0.74
C ARG A 502 9.46 -28.50 1.64
N ALA A 503 8.53 -29.23 1.04
CA ALA A 503 7.70 -30.18 1.77
C ALA A 503 8.51 -31.46 2.03
N PRO A 504 8.54 -31.98 3.28
CA PRO A 504 9.21 -33.24 3.60
C PRO A 504 8.79 -34.39 2.68
N GLY A 505 9.78 -35.08 2.12
CA GLY A 505 9.56 -36.24 1.25
C GLY A 505 8.91 -35.91 -0.11
N LEU A 506 9.17 -34.72 -0.67
CA LEU A 506 8.92 -34.39 -2.08
C LEU A 506 10.22 -34.06 -2.83
N GLY A 507 10.40 -34.64 -4.02
CA GLY A 507 11.51 -34.34 -4.92
C GLY A 507 11.30 -33.07 -5.76
N THR A 508 11.80 -33.08 -7.00
CA THR A 508 11.72 -31.95 -7.93
C THR A 508 10.51 -31.97 -8.87
N LYS A 509 9.86 -33.13 -9.02
CA LYS A 509 8.73 -33.33 -9.94
C LYS A 509 7.39 -33.22 -9.20
N ALA A 510 6.40 -32.61 -9.85
CA ALA A 510 5.04 -32.48 -9.34
C ALA A 510 4.23 -33.79 -9.49
N VAL A 511 4.64 -34.84 -8.78
CA VAL A 511 3.96 -36.15 -8.71
C VAL A 511 3.33 -36.33 -7.32
N GLU A 512 2.07 -36.79 -7.27
CA GLU A 512 1.35 -37.01 -6.00
C GLU A 512 1.89 -38.22 -5.24
N PRO A 513 2.32 -38.09 -3.97
CA PRO A 513 2.57 -39.24 -3.12
C PRO A 513 1.28 -39.99 -2.78
N LYS A 514 1.29 -41.32 -2.85
CA LYS A 514 0.12 -42.19 -2.56
C LYS A 514 -0.55 -41.88 -1.22
N ASP A 515 0.24 -41.44 -0.25
CA ASP A 515 -0.10 -41.12 1.14
C ASP A 515 -0.42 -39.63 1.40
N TRP A 516 -0.33 -38.74 0.40
CA TRP A 516 -0.38 -37.28 0.59
C TRP A 516 -1.54 -36.80 1.48
N ALA A 517 -2.75 -37.32 1.24
CA ALA A 517 -3.95 -36.97 1.99
C ALA A 517 -3.81 -37.14 3.52
N ASN A 518 -2.98 -38.09 3.96
CA ASN A 518 -2.77 -38.43 5.36
C ASN A 518 -1.50 -37.80 5.96
N ARG A 519 -0.67 -37.12 5.16
CA ARG A 519 0.55 -36.46 5.66
C ARG A 519 0.24 -35.28 6.58
N PHE A 520 1.22 -34.95 7.42
CA PHE A 520 1.22 -33.77 8.30
C PHE A 520 0.08 -33.74 9.35
N CYS A 521 -0.41 -34.92 9.78
CA CYS A 521 -1.39 -35.07 10.87
C CYS A 521 -0.75 -35.63 12.15
N GLU A 522 -0.01 -34.79 12.89
CA GLU A 522 0.61 -35.16 14.19
C GLU A 522 -0.25 -34.73 15.39
N VAL A 523 -1.16 -33.78 15.17
CA VAL A 523 -2.14 -33.26 16.13
C VAL A 523 -3.44 -32.97 15.39
N LYS A 524 -4.57 -33.41 15.96
CA LYS A 524 -5.91 -33.03 15.50
C LYS A 524 -6.35 -31.75 16.22
N ASP A 525 -6.38 -30.64 15.50
CA ASP A 525 -6.70 -29.31 16.03
C ASP A 525 -8.06 -28.84 15.49
N MET A 526 -9.05 -28.80 16.38
CA MET A 526 -10.44 -28.47 16.06
C MET A 526 -10.80 -27.01 16.42
N GLY A 527 -9.86 -26.24 16.99
CA GLY A 527 -10.18 -24.97 17.65
C GLY A 527 -10.79 -23.95 16.69
N LEU A 528 -10.08 -23.63 15.60
CA LEU A 528 -10.53 -22.67 14.61
C LEU A 528 -11.80 -23.14 13.88
N ARG A 529 -11.88 -24.43 13.51
CA ARG A 529 -13.10 -25.04 12.94
C ARG A 529 -14.32 -24.82 13.84
N ASN A 530 -14.19 -25.11 15.13
CA ASN A 530 -15.30 -24.99 16.08
C ASN A 530 -15.70 -23.52 16.31
N TRP A 531 -14.75 -22.59 16.27
CA TRP A 531 -15.03 -21.16 16.32
C TRP A 531 -15.76 -20.69 15.04
N VAL A 532 -15.31 -21.12 13.86
CA VAL A 532 -15.91 -20.75 12.57
C VAL A 532 -17.34 -21.28 12.46
N LEU A 533 -17.56 -22.56 12.76
CA LEU A 533 -18.91 -23.14 12.74
C LEU A 533 -19.85 -22.48 13.75
N ARG A 534 -19.34 -21.98 14.88
CA ARG A 534 -20.13 -21.23 15.87
C ARG A 534 -20.52 -19.82 15.39
N ASN A 535 -19.64 -19.14 14.67
CA ASN A 535 -19.79 -17.73 14.31
C ASN A 535 -20.37 -17.47 12.91
N PHE A 536 -20.23 -18.41 11.98
CA PHE A 536 -20.55 -18.21 10.56
C PHE A 536 -21.57 -19.18 9.95
N LEU A 537 -21.86 -20.32 10.59
CA LEU A 537 -22.79 -21.30 10.03
C LEU A 537 -24.24 -20.77 10.13
N ASP A 538 -24.85 -20.46 9.00
CA ASP A 538 -26.26 -20.05 8.98
C ASP A 538 -27.15 -21.19 9.48
N ARG A 539 -27.90 -20.94 10.55
CA ARG A 539 -28.71 -21.96 11.23
C ARG A 539 -29.77 -22.58 10.31
N ARG A 540 -30.26 -21.83 9.32
CA ARG A 540 -31.36 -22.23 8.42
C ARG A 540 -30.86 -23.00 7.20
N THR A 541 -29.79 -22.56 6.54
CA THR A 541 -29.26 -23.25 5.33
C THR A 541 -28.15 -24.25 5.63
N ARG A 542 -27.55 -24.21 6.83
CA ARG A 542 -26.37 -25.01 7.21
C ARG A 542 -25.18 -24.74 6.28
N LEU A 543 -25.04 -23.51 5.80
CA LEU A 543 -23.97 -23.03 4.92
C LEU A 543 -23.18 -21.89 5.57
N LEU A 544 -21.94 -21.73 5.15
CA LEU A 544 -21.03 -20.63 5.50
C LEU A 544 -21.07 -19.55 4.39
N PRO A 545 -20.85 -18.26 4.71
CA PRO A 545 -21.18 -17.16 3.80
C PRO A 545 -20.29 -17.05 2.55
N TRP A 546 -19.12 -17.70 2.55
CA TRP A 546 -18.23 -17.81 1.39
C TRP A 546 -18.60 -18.94 0.42
N GLN A 547 -19.51 -19.87 0.80
CA GLN A 547 -19.91 -20.98 -0.08
C GLN A 547 -20.79 -20.48 -1.24
N PRO A 548 -20.54 -20.90 -2.50
CA PRO A 548 -21.33 -20.44 -3.66
C PRO A 548 -22.85 -20.64 -3.54
N GLN A 549 -23.27 -21.70 -2.85
CA GLN A 549 -24.68 -22.02 -2.59
C GLN A 549 -25.35 -20.96 -1.70
N PHE A 550 -24.62 -20.33 -0.77
CA PHE A 550 -25.14 -19.29 0.11
C PHE A 550 -25.39 -17.99 -0.65
N GLU A 551 -24.51 -17.63 -1.58
CA GLU A 551 -24.70 -16.46 -2.44
C GLU A 551 -25.94 -16.60 -3.32
N HIS A 552 -26.19 -17.79 -3.87
CA HIS A 552 -27.42 -18.10 -4.60
C HIS A 552 -28.68 -17.96 -3.72
N HIS A 553 -28.63 -18.40 -2.46
CA HIS A 553 -29.74 -18.22 -1.50
C HIS A 553 -30.02 -16.74 -1.19
N LEU A 554 -28.97 -15.92 -1.02
CA LEU A 554 -29.11 -14.47 -0.87
C LEU A 554 -29.72 -13.82 -2.12
N ARG A 555 -29.26 -14.19 -3.32
CA ARG A 555 -29.82 -13.70 -4.59
C ARG A 555 -31.30 -14.07 -4.72
N ARG A 556 -31.70 -15.32 -4.45
CA ARG A 556 -33.12 -15.75 -4.47
C ARG A 556 -33.98 -15.03 -3.42
N LYS A 557 -33.47 -14.80 -2.20
CA LYS A 557 -34.16 -13.98 -1.18
C LYS A 557 -34.34 -12.52 -1.61
N ARG A 558 -33.32 -11.91 -2.23
CA ARG A 558 -33.38 -10.52 -2.71
C ARG A 558 -34.33 -10.38 -3.90
N TRP A 559 -34.39 -11.40 -4.77
CA TRP A 559 -35.32 -11.48 -5.89
C TRP A 559 -36.77 -11.64 -5.41
N ARG A 560 -37.06 -12.61 -4.53
CA ARG A 560 -38.40 -12.76 -3.93
C ARG A 560 -38.87 -11.50 -3.21
N ARG A 561 -38.01 -10.84 -2.42
CA ARG A 561 -38.33 -9.53 -1.80
C ARG A 561 -38.56 -8.38 -2.79
N LYS A 562 -38.26 -8.57 -4.07
CA LYS A 562 -38.54 -7.64 -5.18
C LYS A 562 -39.79 -8.04 -5.97
N GLU A 563 -40.26 -9.29 -5.85
CA GLU A 563 -41.56 -9.77 -6.36
C GLU A 563 -42.68 -9.57 -5.31
N GLU A 564 -42.40 -9.89 -4.04
CA GLU A 564 -43.19 -9.57 -2.84
C GLU A 564 -43.33 -8.06 -2.60
N LYS A 565 -42.60 -7.24 -3.37
CA LYS A 565 -42.90 -5.84 -3.63
C LYS A 565 -43.37 -5.68 -5.09
N PRO A 566 -44.60 -6.09 -5.43
CA PRO A 566 -45.18 -5.67 -6.70
C PRO A 566 -45.25 -4.13 -6.72
N PHE A 567 -45.40 -3.56 -7.91
CA PHE A 567 -45.61 -2.12 -8.03
C PHE A 567 -46.84 -1.72 -7.20
N PHE A 568 -46.63 -0.89 -6.18
CA PHE A 568 -47.67 0.06 -5.80
C PHE A 568 -47.87 0.95 -7.02
N PHE A 569 -48.96 0.68 -7.75
CA PHE A 569 -49.45 1.59 -8.77
C PHE A 569 -49.74 2.91 -8.06
N VAL A 570 -48.90 3.92 -8.31
CA VAL A 570 -49.32 5.31 -8.20
C VAL A 570 -50.31 5.50 -9.33
N TYR A 571 -51.60 5.23 -9.04
CA TYR A 571 -52.68 5.61 -9.94
C TYR A 571 -52.57 7.11 -10.21
N PRO A 572 -52.77 7.57 -11.45
CA PRO A 572 -52.88 9.00 -11.71
C PRO A 572 -54.06 9.54 -10.90
N ILE A 573 -53.83 10.61 -10.15
CA ILE A 573 -54.88 11.29 -9.38
C ILE A 573 -55.95 11.76 -10.38
N PRO A 574 -57.24 11.44 -10.20
CA PRO A 574 -58.30 11.94 -11.07
C PRO A 574 -58.30 13.48 -11.09
N LEU A 575 -58.41 14.09 -12.27
CA LEU A 575 -58.31 15.56 -12.41
C LEU A 575 -59.28 16.34 -11.49
N ALA A 576 -60.43 15.74 -11.17
CA ALA A 576 -61.42 16.29 -10.23
C ALA A 576 -60.91 16.53 -8.80
N MET A 577 -59.70 16.07 -8.44
CA MET A 577 -59.09 16.32 -7.11
C MET A 577 -58.05 17.45 -7.11
N VAL A 578 -57.76 18.08 -8.25
CA VAL A 578 -56.79 19.18 -8.37
C VAL A 578 -57.40 20.52 -7.91
N ASP A 579 -58.66 20.79 -8.26
CA ASP A 579 -59.34 22.05 -7.94
C ASP A 579 -59.68 22.23 -6.45
N ALA A 580 -59.66 21.15 -5.67
CA ALA A 580 -59.84 21.20 -4.22
C ALA A 580 -58.61 21.74 -3.46
N ILE A 581 -57.42 21.73 -4.09
CA ILE A 581 -56.15 22.13 -3.44
C ILE A 581 -55.78 23.58 -3.77
N THR A 582 -56.21 24.09 -4.93
CA THR A 582 -55.95 25.47 -5.38
C THR A 582 -56.71 26.54 -4.58
N GLN A 583 -57.84 26.19 -3.94
CA GLN A 583 -58.53 27.10 -3.02
C GLN A 583 -57.83 27.19 -1.65
N THR A 584 -57.35 26.08 -1.07
CA THR A 584 -56.74 26.06 0.26
C THR A 584 -55.42 26.83 0.33
N GLN A 585 -54.64 26.86 -0.77
CA GLN A 585 -53.38 27.62 -0.82
C GLN A 585 -53.56 29.15 -0.86
N ARG A 586 -54.72 29.67 -1.29
CA ARG A 586 -54.97 31.12 -1.30
C ARG A 586 -55.13 31.72 0.11
N VAL A 587 -55.55 30.93 1.10
CA VAL A 587 -55.70 31.40 2.49
C VAL A 587 -54.34 31.56 3.18
N TYR A 588 -53.41 30.62 2.97
CA TYR A 588 -52.10 30.63 3.65
C TYR A 588 -51.12 31.70 3.15
N THR A 589 -51.34 32.30 1.98
CA THR A 589 -50.43 33.37 1.47
C THR A 589 -50.76 34.75 2.04
N VAL A 590 -51.94 34.94 2.67
CA VAL A 590 -52.32 36.20 3.32
C VAL A 590 -51.69 36.29 4.72
N VAL A 591 -51.90 35.27 5.56
CA VAL A 591 -51.48 35.24 6.97
C VAL A 591 -49.96 35.38 7.15
N LEU A 592 -49.15 34.93 6.19
CA LEU A 592 -47.68 35.02 6.26
C LEU A 592 -47.08 36.35 5.77
N LYS A 593 -47.90 37.32 5.30
CA LYS A 593 -47.39 38.65 4.90
C LYS A 593 -47.47 39.72 5.99
N GLU A 594 -48.34 39.57 6.99
CA GLU A 594 -48.48 40.54 8.08
C GLU A 594 -47.47 40.28 9.23
N ALA A 595 -47.02 39.03 9.39
CA ALA A 595 -46.13 38.61 10.49
C ALA A 595 -44.66 39.08 10.36
N SER A 596 -44.29 39.81 9.31
CA SER A 596 -42.90 40.21 9.03
C SER A 596 -42.62 41.71 9.17
N ALA A 597 -43.56 42.48 9.71
CA ALA A 597 -43.49 43.95 9.74
C ALA A 597 -43.26 44.58 11.14
N GLU A 598 -42.82 43.81 12.16
CA GLU A 598 -42.72 44.38 13.52
C GLU A 598 -41.66 43.76 14.45
N ARG A 599 -40.39 44.21 14.34
CA ARG A 599 -39.47 44.47 15.48
C ARG A 599 -38.13 45.09 15.07
N GLY A 600 -37.61 46.00 15.91
CA GLY A 600 -36.35 46.75 15.70
C GLY A 600 -35.09 46.09 16.29
N PRO A 601 -33.92 46.76 16.17
CA PRO A 601 -32.60 46.15 16.44
C PRO A 601 -32.17 46.21 17.93
N THR A 602 -31.49 45.16 18.40
CA THR A 602 -30.87 45.08 19.74
C THR A 602 -29.43 44.55 19.72
N ARG A 603 -28.67 44.85 20.79
CA ARG A 603 -27.20 44.76 20.88
C ARG A 603 -26.64 43.34 21.11
N PRO A 604 -25.34 43.10 20.81
CA PRO A 604 -24.65 41.85 21.15
C PRO A 604 -24.36 41.71 22.66
N PRO A 605 -24.23 40.46 23.19
CA PRO A 605 -23.88 40.18 24.58
C PRO A 605 -22.36 40.25 24.87
N PRO A 606 -21.94 40.40 26.14
CA PRO A 606 -20.55 40.72 26.51
C PRO A 606 -19.66 39.51 26.89
N THR A 607 -18.35 39.74 26.86
CA THR A 607 -17.31 38.88 27.46
C THR A 607 -17.16 39.16 28.96
N ASN A 608 -16.97 38.13 29.81
CA ASN A 608 -16.39 38.30 31.17
C ASN A 608 -15.85 36.95 31.74
N PRO A 609 -15.13 36.89 32.90
CA PRO A 609 -13.76 36.40 32.85
C PRO A 609 -13.41 35.30 33.90
N SER A 610 -12.12 34.97 33.97
CA SER A 610 -11.51 34.12 34.99
C SER A 610 -11.58 34.70 36.41
N HIS A 611 -11.73 33.86 37.44
CA HIS A 611 -11.21 34.18 38.78
C HIS A 611 -10.80 32.95 39.61
N ASN A 612 -9.72 33.10 40.38
CA ASN A 612 -9.30 32.19 41.45
C ASN A 612 -9.96 32.60 42.78
N VAL A 613 -10.33 31.62 43.62
CA VAL A 613 -10.46 31.78 45.09
C VAL A 613 -9.89 30.55 45.81
N LYS A 614 -9.14 30.79 46.90
CA LYS A 614 -8.68 29.80 47.90
C LYS A 614 -9.19 30.22 49.28
N ARG A 615 -9.10 29.32 50.29
CA ARG A 615 -9.29 29.49 51.77
C ARG A 615 -10.66 29.04 52.31
N LYS A 616 -10.80 28.53 53.55
CA LYS A 616 -9.90 27.78 54.50
C LYS A 616 -10.73 27.40 55.76
N VAL A 617 -10.36 26.31 56.47
CA VAL A 617 -10.64 26.03 57.93
C VAL A 617 -12.14 25.82 58.30
N ALA A 618 -12.65 24.70 58.86
CA ALA A 618 -12.28 23.84 60.04
C ALA A 618 -12.68 24.48 61.40
N PRO A 619 -12.79 23.74 62.55
CA PRO A 619 -12.58 22.31 62.87
C PRO A 619 -13.93 21.57 63.21
N THR A 620 -14.22 20.70 64.21
CA THR A 620 -13.55 20.14 65.43
C THR A 620 -14.30 18.89 65.99
N VAL A 621 -13.61 18.02 66.78
CA VAL A 621 -14.10 17.01 67.78
C VAL A 621 -15.07 15.86 67.33
N GLY A 622 -14.90 14.59 67.74
CA GLY A 622 -13.81 13.95 68.49
C GLY A 622 -14.15 12.56 69.09
N GLU A 623 -13.11 11.84 69.56
CA GLU A 623 -13.08 10.65 70.47
C GLU A 623 -13.84 9.36 70.03
N GLY A 624 -13.39 8.11 70.23
CA GLY A 624 -12.16 7.49 70.79
C GLY A 624 -12.15 5.95 70.46
N ALA A 625 -11.25 5.07 70.89
CA ALA A 625 -10.03 5.19 71.72
C ALA A 625 -9.03 4.01 71.49
N THR A 626 -8.39 3.52 72.56
CA THR A 626 -7.28 2.51 72.68
C THR A 626 -7.74 1.05 72.85
N GLN A 627 -6.96 -0.05 72.76
CA GLN A 627 -5.55 -0.40 73.10
C GLN A 627 -4.96 -1.49 72.13
N LYS A 628 -3.67 -1.84 71.94
CA LYS A 628 -2.30 -1.71 72.55
C LYS A 628 -1.67 -3.07 72.98
N LYS A 629 -0.70 -3.61 72.20
CA LYS A 629 0.44 -4.55 72.50
C LYS A 629 1.01 -5.07 71.15
N GLY A 630 2.30 -5.34 70.86
CA GLY A 630 3.56 -5.44 71.64
C GLY A 630 3.96 -6.90 71.88
N LYS A 631 5.14 -7.47 71.56
CA LYS A 631 6.52 -7.04 71.14
C LYS A 631 7.20 -8.23 70.36
N ALA A 632 8.39 -8.21 69.73
CA ALA A 632 9.30 -7.18 69.17
C ALA A 632 10.52 -7.80 68.40
N ILE A 633 11.02 -7.09 67.37
CA ILE A 633 12.44 -6.92 66.92
C ILE A 633 13.37 -8.16 66.73
N THR A 634 13.89 -8.35 65.50
CA THR A 634 15.35 -8.55 65.23
C THR A 634 15.75 -8.27 63.77
N GLN A 635 17.01 -7.86 63.55
CA GLN A 635 17.75 -7.63 62.30
C GLN A 635 19.27 -7.84 62.61
N PRO A 636 20.23 -7.99 61.67
CA PRO A 636 20.24 -7.50 60.28
C PRO A 636 20.69 -8.54 59.20
N ALA A 637 21.09 -8.06 58.02
CA ALA A 637 21.45 -8.85 56.83
C ALA A 637 22.93 -9.34 56.81
N PRO A 638 23.32 -10.16 55.81
CA PRO A 638 23.95 -9.57 54.61
C PRO A 638 23.43 -10.10 53.25
N GLN A 639 23.91 -9.52 52.15
CA GLN A 639 23.64 -9.96 50.76
C GLN A 639 24.38 -11.26 50.39
N PRO A 640 23.97 -11.92 49.30
CA PRO A 640 24.90 -12.01 48.17
C PRO A 640 24.30 -11.74 46.77
N SER A 641 25.14 -11.15 45.91
CA SER A 641 25.16 -11.20 44.43
C SER A 641 23.91 -11.58 43.63
N ALA A 642 23.45 -10.67 42.77
CA ALA A 642 22.59 -11.00 41.64
C ALA A 642 23.38 -11.71 40.51
N PRO A 643 22.79 -12.69 39.80
CA PRO A 643 23.38 -13.24 38.58
C PRO A 643 23.25 -12.23 37.43
N GLN A 644 24.33 -12.03 36.67
CA GLN A 644 24.29 -11.24 35.45
C GLN A 644 23.47 -11.95 34.35
N PRO A 645 22.77 -11.23 33.45
CA PRO A 645 22.16 -11.83 32.28
C PRO A 645 23.25 -12.41 31.38
N SER A 646 23.14 -13.69 31.03
CA SER A 646 24.13 -14.38 30.20
C SER A 646 24.16 -13.83 28.77
N ALA A 647 25.35 -13.41 28.33
CA ALA A 647 25.55 -12.89 26.99
C ALA A 647 25.26 -13.97 25.94
N CYS A 648 24.27 -13.74 25.08
CA CYS A 648 23.96 -14.61 23.95
C CYS A 648 25.08 -14.53 22.90
N GLN A 649 26.02 -15.47 22.97
CA GLN A 649 27.05 -15.68 21.94
C GLN A 649 26.41 -15.97 20.56
N PRO A 650 27.03 -15.50 19.46
CA PRO A 650 26.46 -15.63 18.12
C PRO A 650 26.54 -17.06 17.56
N TYR A 651 25.71 -17.34 16.55
CA TYR A 651 25.67 -18.59 15.81
C TYR A 651 27.03 -18.98 15.20
N PRO A 652 27.35 -20.29 15.09
CA PRO A 652 28.51 -20.75 14.33
C PRO A 652 28.38 -20.37 12.85
N ALA A 653 29.50 -19.95 12.25
CA ALA A 653 29.55 -19.58 10.84
C ALA A 653 29.44 -20.81 9.92
N PRO A 654 28.88 -20.68 8.69
CA PRO A 654 28.96 -21.72 7.69
C PRO A 654 30.41 -21.91 7.23
N CYS A 655 30.84 -23.17 7.07
CA CYS A 655 32.18 -23.51 6.60
C CYS A 655 32.47 -22.93 5.20
N PRO A 656 33.73 -22.55 4.91
CA PRO A 656 34.10 -22.03 3.59
C PRO A 656 34.01 -23.12 2.52
N LEU A 657 33.46 -22.77 1.36
CA LEU A 657 33.53 -23.61 0.16
C LEU A 657 34.97 -23.63 -0.36
N ILE A 658 35.53 -24.82 -0.55
CA ILE A 658 36.87 -25.01 -1.11
C ILE A 658 36.87 -24.61 -2.59
N HIS A 659 37.80 -23.74 -2.97
CA HIS A 659 38.07 -23.42 -4.37
C HIS A 659 38.75 -24.61 -5.07
N VAL A 660 37.99 -25.36 -5.87
CA VAL A 660 38.59 -26.24 -6.88
C VAL A 660 39.12 -25.36 -8.02
N ARG A 661 40.44 -25.26 -8.11
CA ARG A 661 41.14 -24.48 -9.14
C ARG A 661 41.32 -25.34 -10.39
N ALA A 662 40.59 -25.05 -11.46
CA ALA A 662 40.82 -25.70 -12.74
C ALA A 662 42.18 -25.25 -13.32
N GLN A 663 43.09 -26.21 -13.53
CA GLN A 663 44.28 -26.06 -14.36
C GLN A 663 44.40 -27.24 -15.32
N SER A 664 45.22 -27.07 -16.36
CA SER A 664 45.23 -27.84 -17.60
C SER A 664 46.25 -28.99 -17.62
N GLY A 665 45.91 -30.06 -18.35
CA GLY A 665 46.79 -31.21 -18.63
C GLY A 665 46.58 -32.38 -17.65
N GLY A 666 46.81 -33.64 -18.05
CA GLY A 666 47.06 -34.13 -19.41
C GLY A 666 47.71 -35.52 -19.45
N HIS A 667 47.09 -36.44 -20.21
CA HIS A 667 47.60 -37.77 -20.61
C HIS A 667 47.85 -38.86 -19.53
N LEU A 668 47.71 -40.13 -20.00
CA LEU A 668 48.27 -41.40 -19.49
C LEU A 668 47.81 -41.86 -18.08
N ASP A 669 47.64 -43.16 -17.80
CA ASP A 669 47.37 -44.33 -18.66
C ASP A 669 46.61 -45.39 -17.80
N ARG A 670 46.30 -46.57 -18.35
CA ARG A 670 46.05 -47.91 -17.71
C ARG A 670 45.74 -47.96 -16.19
N SER A 671 44.76 -48.74 -15.72
CA SER A 671 44.13 -49.96 -16.29
C SER A 671 42.77 -50.24 -15.65
#